data_AF-A0A4Z1ALS5-F1
#
_entry.id   AF-A0A4Z1ALS5-F1
#
_cell.length_a   1.000
_cell.length_b   1.000
_cell.length_c   1.000
_cell.angle_alpha   90.00
_cell.angle_beta   90.00
_cell.angle_gamma   90.00
#
_symmetry.space_group_name_H-M   'P 1'
#
loop_
_entity.id
_entity.type
_entity.pdbx_description
1 polymer ?
#
loop_
_entity_poly.entity_id
_entity_poly.type
_entity_poly.pdbx_seq_one_letter_code
_entity_poly.pdbx_strand_id
1 'polypeptide(L)'
;MLTTKLFPFLDLDLLKPYFYFLVFIGLYLTFRLKFPQVRFLFLAIKIFSGNMDYKGSRGRLVHSQAFYAGTGSSLLPGAVLGSALALVLAGPGVLVWIWLSSFLIMPLRFVSSTLAIRFRIKLESGRYLSGPMYFIEKALRARWLAIAFSLACLLTVLSMGSAIPILGASFLAQNGLDIQGMTVPFLVSIIVVFVVLGGIRRIGRVSSYIAPIGLILFFLSYILLFGDHLGNFYAFLEAVFKEAMQPFSLLLGGGFSLARIFSTGTGMFFLSTETGIGKSAGVAGVVRTDSAAKQGIVSMLATFFEGFVISTLVIYALFSFGVKDLESVKNFLSVLINGPTDPARLALIASFLLFSIVAISGWFYTGEQNARYIFGEKFANVYRILFIASLLGSAYAYVQYGEEFLLRVFGIGYGLALITAVPVLISLVLLAKVAQGELRKFLEGGAHYEIFKDFYLLLLSILPKNLVSLLFGILASLRLPRFIMIPILKAFAKAYKINLNEAELEIKEYNSLNQFFTRALKAGARIIDSAENALVSPVDARITGFGDINDQVILQAKGVDYNLKELIGGDKYLSKFENGKYITFYLSPQDYHRIHSPAYGRILGYYYEPGKLFPVNELAVFGIRGLFPKNERLITFLQTEFGLVAVIKVGASNVGRIRVTYDKKIITNTLIRTTKEEDYKDVSIMIEKGAELGRFEMGSTVILILERDTFDFAELPLNEKVTYGTTIGTFRKQVLKLPR
;
A
#
# COMPACT_ATOMS: atom_id res chain seq x y z
N MET A 1 0.12 -46.50 1.31
CA MET A 1 -0.94 -46.91 2.26
C MET A 1 -1.02 -46.01 3.50
N LEU A 2 0.05 -45.29 3.91
CA LEU A 2 0.01 -44.27 4.97
C LEU A 2 -0.64 -42.93 4.58
N THR A 3 -0.90 -42.67 3.29
CA THR A 3 -1.27 -41.35 2.78
C THR A 3 -2.79 -41.08 2.74
N THR A 4 -3.65 -42.09 2.60
CA THR A 4 -5.11 -41.89 2.46
C THR A 4 -5.86 -41.62 3.78
N LYS A 5 -5.16 -41.58 4.92
CA LYS A 5 -5.77 -41.41 6.26
C LYS A 5 -5.48 -40.07 6.96
N LEU A 6 -4.73 -39.15 6.35
CA LEU A 6 -4.33 -37.90 7.02
C LEU A 6 -5.54 -37.03 7.41
N PHE A 7 -6.51 -36.95 6.51
CA PHE A 7 -7.79 -36.32 6.74
C PHE A 7 -8.90 -37.27 6.29
N PRO A 8 -9.77 -37.73 7.21
CA PRO A 8 -10.98 -38.44 6.82
C PRO A 8 -11.74 -37.61 5.77
N PHE A 9 -12.23 -38.25 4.71
CA PHE A 9 -12.99 -37.61 3.62
C PHE A 9 -12.19 -36.78 2.58
N LEU A 10 -10.85 -36.66 2.70
CA LEU A 10 -10.03 -36.07 1.64
C LEU A 10 -9.17 -37.15 0.96
N ASP A 11 -9.44 -37.40 -0.32
CA ASP A 11 -8.53 -38.17 -1.16
C ASP A 11 -7.35 -37.28 -1.60
N LEU A 12 -6.15 -37.55 -1.06
CA LEU A 12 -4.93 -36.81 -1.40
C LEU A 12 -4.56 -36.92 -2.89
N ASP A 13 -5.08 -37.91 -3.61
CA ASP A 13 -4.87 -38.00 -5.06
C ASP A 13 -5.56 -36.87 -5.83
N LEU A 14 -6.62 -36.25 -5.27
CA LEU A 14 -7.28 -35.08 -5.84
C LEU A 14 -6.41 -33.81 -5.79
N LEU A 15 -5.37 -33.78 -4.94
CA LEU A 15 -4.45 -32.63 -4.88
C LEU A 15 -3.59 -32.51 -6.14
N LYS A 16 -3.30 -33.63 -6.82
CA LYS A 16 -2.48 -33.66 -8.03
C LYS A 16 -3.13 -32.92 -9.20
N PRO A 17 -4.36 -33.26 -9.65
CA PRO A 17 -5.01 -32.54 -10.75
C PRO A 17 -5.26 -31.07 -10.38
N TYR A 18 -5.59 -30.77 -9.12
CA TYR A 18 -5.71 -29.39 -8.64
C TYR A 18 -4.40 -28.61 -8.80
N PHE A 19 -3.28 -29.16 -8.33
CA PHE A 19 -1.96 -28.55 -8.46
C PHE A 19 -1.56 -28.33 -9.92
N TYR A 20 -1.70 -29.35 -10.77
CA TYR A 20 -1.35 -29.23 -12.20
C TYR A 20 -2.20 -28.17 -12.89
N PHE A 21 -3.48 -28.07 -12.54
CA PHE A 21 -4.35 -27.04 -13.09
C PHE A 21 -3.92 -25.64 -12.63
N LEU A 22 -3.58 -25.45 -11.35
CA LEU A 22 -3.02 -24.18 -10.86
C LEU A 22 -1.76 -23.76 -11.62
N VAL A 23 -0.79 -24.66 -11.77
CA VAL A 23 0.47 -24.37 -12.45
C VAL A 23 0.25 -24.09 -13.93
N PHE A 24 -0.62 -24.85 -14.60
CA PHE A 24 -1.01 -24.60 -15.99
C PHE A 24 -1.58 -23.19 -16.16
N ILE A 25 -2.53 -22.80 -15.31
CA ILE A 25 -3.14 -21.47 -15.34
C ILE A 25 -2.08 -20.42 -15.04
N GLY A 26 -1.22 -20.67 -14.05
CA GLY A 26 -0.14 -19.77 -13.66
C GLY A 26 0.83 -19.49 -14.80
N LEU A 27 1.29 -20.54 -15.49
CA LEU A 27 2.11 -20.44 -16.71
C LEU A 27 1.39 -19.65 -17.80
N TYR A 28 0.15 -20.03 -18.12
CA TYR A 28 -0.66 -19.35 -19.13
C TYR A 28 -0.79 -17.85 -18.83
N LEU A 29 -1.16 -17.49 -17.61
CA LEU A 29 -1.32 -16.09 -17.19
C LEU A 29 0.01 -15.34 -17.11
N THR A 30 1.09 -15.99 -16.65
CA THR A 30 2.45 -15.43 -16.62
C THR A 30 2.85 -14.94 -18.00
N PHE A 31 2.77 -15.80 -19.02
CA PHE A 31 3.14 -15.41 -20.39
C PHE A 31 2.15 -14.40 -20.98
N ARG A 32 0.85 -14.62 -20.80
CA ARG A 32 -0.20 -13.75 -21.37
C ARG A 32 -0.11 -12.31 -20.85
N LEU A 33 0.21 -12.13 -19.57
CA LEU A 33 0.36 -10.83 -18.93
C LEU A 33 1.81 -10.30 -18.99
N LYS A 34 2.70 -11.03 -19.68
CA LYS A 34 4.12 -10.72 -19.85
C LYS A 34 4.85 -10.57 -18.51
N PHE A 35 4.85 -11.60 -17.68
CA PHE A 35 5.55 -11.68 -16.39
C PHE A 35 5.18 -10.56 -15.40
N PRO A 36 3.88 -10.41 -15.05
CA PRO A 36 3.44 -9.36 -14.14
C PRO A 36 4.07 -9.47 -12.74
N GLN A 37 4.42 -10.67 -12.28
CA GLN A 37 5.06 -10.92 -11.00
C GLN A 37 6.49 -10.35 -10.90
N VAL A 38 7.20 -10.21 -12.03
CA VAL A 38 8.52 -9.55 -12.07
C VAL A 38 8.34 -8.05 -12.26
N ARG A 39 7.51 -7.68 -13.24
CA ARG A 39 7.32 -6.28 -13.63
C ARG A 39 6.69 -5.46 -12.51
N PHE A 40 5.69 -5.98 -11.82
CA PHE A 40 4.88 -5.17 -10.92
C PHE A 40 5.10 -5.46 -9.44
N LEU A 41 6.15 -6.21 -9.07
CA LEU A 41 6.41 -6.54 -7.66
C LEU A 41 6.60 -5.28 -6.79
N PHE A 42 7.52 -4.40 -7.18
CA PHE A 42 7.78 -3.16 -6.43
C PHE A 42 6.63 -2.17 -6.52
N LEU A 43 5.99 -2.09 -7.69
CA LEU A 43 4.77 -1.31 -7.87
C LEU A 43 3.65 -1.80 -6.94
N ALA A 44 3.52 -3.11 -6.71
CA ALA A 44 2.55 -3.67 -5.78
C ALA A 44 2.78 -3.17 -4.35
N ILE A 45 4.04 -3.13 -3.89
CA ILE A 45 4.36 -2.62 -2.56
C ILE A 45 4.03 -1.12 -2.46
N LYS A 46 4.32 -0.34 -3.51
CA LYS A 46 4.00 1.10 -3.57
C LYS A 46 2.50 1.39 -3.56
N ILE A 47 1.69 0.57 -4.25
CA ILE A 47 0.22 0.68 -4.21
C ILE A 47 -0.29 0.23 -2.85
N PHE A 48 0.24 -0.87 -2.31
CA PHE A 48 -0.12 -1.41 -1.00
C PHE A 48 0.08 -0.39 0.13
N SER A 49 1.17 0.37 0.09
CA SER A 49 1.48 1.40 1.10
C SER A 49 0.62 2.67 0.98
N GLY A 50 -0.32 2.74 0.02
CA GLY A 50 -1.26 3.85 -0.14
C GLY A 50 -0.70 5.08 -0.87
N ASN A 51 0.52 5.02 -1.41
CA ASN A 51 1.12 6.18 -2.09
C ASN A 51 0.46 6.50 -3.44
N MET A 52 -0.32 5.57 -3.98
CA MET A 52 -1.04 5.69 -5.24
C MET A 52 -2.57 5.71 -5.06
N ASP A 53 -3.03 5.89 -3.83
CA ASP A 53 -4.44 6.05 -3.51
C ASP A 53 -4.91 7.45 -3.92
N TYR A 54 -6.08 7.51 -4.55
CA TYR A 54 -6.75 8.76 -4.91
C TYR A 54 -8.01 8.92 -4.06
N LYS A 55 -8.17 10.05 -3.36
CA LYS A 55 -9.28 10.24 -2.40
C LYS A 55 -10.65 10.26 -3.07
N GLY A 56 -10.76 10.73 -4.32
CA GLY A 56 -11.99 10.73 -5.12
C GLY A 56 -12.35 9.37 -5.77
N SER A 57 -11.53 8.33 -5.56
CA SER A 57 -11.81 7.00 -6.12
C SER A 57 -13.04 6.35 -5.49
N ARG A 58 -13.70 5.47 -6.24
CA ARG A 58 -14.90 4.74 -5.79
C ARG A 58 -14.52 3.47 -5.02
N GLY A 59 -15.05 3.31 -3.80
CA GLY A 59 -14.91 2.08 -3.00
C GLY A 59 -15.05 2.35 -1.50
N ARG A 60 -14.81 1.33 -0.67
CA ARG A 60 -14.96 1.40 0.80
C ARG A 60 -13.67 1.11 1.59
N LEU A 61 -12.72 0.40 1.00
CA LEU A 61 -11.45 0.01 1.62
C LEU A 61 -10.25 0.56 0.87
N VAL A 62 -9.15 0.83 1.55
CA VAL A 62 -7.84 1.02 0.88
C VAL A 62 -7.22 -0.33 0.54
N HIS A 63 -6.21 -0.33 -0.34
CA HIS A 63 -5.58 -1.55 -0.86
C HIS A 63 -5.07 -2.49 0.25
N SER A 64 -4.35 -1.96 1.26
CA SER A 64 -3.82 -2.76 2.38
C SER A 64 -4.90 -3.34 3.29
N GLN A 65 -6.01 -2.61 3.52
CA GLN A 65 -7.14 -3.11 4.29
C GLN A 65 -7.79 -4.31 3.60
N ALA A 66 -7.96 -4.25 2.28
CA ALA A 66 -8.51 -5.36 1.53
C ALA A 66 -7.54 -6.54 1.41
N PHE A 67 -6.24 -6.26 1.32
CA PHE A 67 -5.20 -7.29 1.37
C PHE A 67 -5.29 -8.10 2.67
N TYR A 68 -5.12 -7.46 3.83
CA TYR A 68 -5.12 -8.16 5.12
C TYR A 68 -6.46 -8.83 5.44
N ALA A 69 -7.59 -8.17 5.16
CA ALA A 69 -8.91 -8.78 5.38
C ALA A 69 -9.18 -9.96 4.42
N GLY A 70 -8.66 -9.90 3.19
CA GLY A 70 -8.86 -10.93 2.17
C GLY A 70 -7.93 -12.14 2.32
N THR A 71 -6.73 -11.94 2.90
CA THR A 71 -5.67 -12.97 2.94
C THR A 71 -5.26 -13.35 4.35
N GLY A 72 -5.94 -12.89 5.40
CA GLY A 72 -5.52 -13.17 6.79
C GLY A 72 -5.31 -14.66 7.10
N SER A 73 -6.28 -15.51 6.80
CA SER A 73 -6.18 -16.97 7.05
C SER A 73 -5.08 -17.65 6.23
N SER A 74 -4.84 -17.22 4.99
CA SER A 74 -3.83 -17.81 4.12
C SER A 74 -2.43 -17.30 4.40
N LEU A 75 -2.29 -16.01 4.77
CA LEU A 75 -1.02 -15.31 4.91
C LEU A 75 -0.13 -15.92 6.00
N LEU A 76 -0.70 -16.31 7.15
CA LEU A 76 0.06 -16.92 8.24
C LEU A 76 -0.44 -18.32 8.62
N PRO A 77 -1.67 -18.54 9.16
CA PRO A 77 -2.07 -19.87 9.60
C PRO A 77 -2.03 -20.93 8.49
N GLY A 78 -2.57 -20.59 7.31
CA GLY A 78 -2.60 -21.46 6.14
C GLY A 78 -1.21 -21.73 5.56
N ALA A 79 -0.34 -20.72 5.50
CA ALA A 79 1.03 -20.89 5.04
C ALA A 79 1.87 -21.73 6.01
N VAL A 80 1.74 -21.54 7.33
CA VAL A 80 2.45 -22.35 8.33
C VAL A 80 1.98 -23.81 8.27
N LEU A 81 0.67 -24.05 8.35
CA LEU A 81 0.12 -25.40 8.29
C LEU A 81 0.41 -26.08 6.95
N GLY A 82 0.22 -25.37 5.84
CA GLY A 82 0.47 -25.88 4.50
C GLY A 82 1.93 -26.26 4.28
N SER A 83 2.87 -25.49 4.84
CA SER A 83 4.30 -25.78 4.73
C SER A 83 4.71 -27.00 5.55
N ALA A 84 4.18 -27.13 6.77
CA ALA A 84 4.39 -28.31 7.61
C ALA A 84 3.86 -29.58 6.95
N LEU A 85 2.64 -29.52 6.41
CA LEU A 85 2.03 -30.66 5.71
C LEU A 85 2.76 -30.98 4.40
N ALA A 86 3.18 -29.97 3.64
CA ALA A 86 3.96 -30.18 2.43
C ALA A 86 5.29 -30.89 2.71
N LEU A 87 5.99 -30.48 3.78
CA LEU A 87 7.24 -31.11 4.23
C LEU A 87 7.03 -32.58 4.58
N VAL A 88 6.00 -32.91 5.36
CA VAL A 88 5.69 -34.29 5.73
C VAL A 88 5.30 -35.15 4.53
N LEU A 89 4.57 -34.57 3.57
CA LEU A 89 4.11 -35.31 2.40
C LEU A 89 5.20 -35.52 1.36
N ALA A 90 6.15 -34.59 1.23
CA ALA A 90 7.07 -34.56 0.09
C ALA A 90 8.55 -34.29 0.42
N GLY A 91 8.91 -34.19 1.70
CA GLY A 91 10.27 -33.89 2.15
C GLY A 91 10.70 -32.43 1.91
N PRO A 92 11.88 -32.02 2.40
CA PRO A 92 12.36 -30.64 2.31
C PRO A 92 12.54 -30.15 0.87
N GLY A 93 12.72 -31.05 -0.11
CA GLY A 93 12.79 -30.70 -1.53
C GLY A 93 11.52 -30.01 -2.05
N VAL A 94 10.38 -30.13 -1.36
CA VAL A 94 9.12 -29.50 -1.73
C VAL A 94 9.21 -27.97 -1.72
N LEU A 95 10.14 -27.38 -0.95
CA LEU A 95 10.29 -25.94 -0.84
C LEU A 95 10.63 -25.29 -2.19
N VAL A 96 11.49 -25.91 -3.01
CA VAL A 96 11.81 -25.42 -4.36
C VAL A 96 10.58 -25.45 -5.26
N TRP A 97 9.76 -26.49 -5.15
CA TRP A 97 8.52 -26.60 -5.92
C TRP A 97 7.46 -25.59 -5.45
N ILE A 98 7.41 -25.29 -4.15
CA ILE A 98 6.60 -24.19 -3.61
C ILE A 98 7.08 -22.84 -4.17
N TRP A 99 8.38 -22.56 -4.21
CA TRP A 99 8.92 -21.31 -4.78
C TRP A 99 8.58 -21.16 -6.27
N LEU A 100 8.90 -22.18 -7.07
CA LEU A 100 8.64 -22.18 -8.51
C LEU A 100 7.15 -22.02 -8.81
N SER A 101 6.31 -22.78 -8.12
CA SER A 101 4.87 -22.74 -8.33
C SER A 101 4.27 -21.43 -7.82
N SER A 102 4.73 -20.91 -6.68
CA SER A 102 4.24 -19.63 -6.13
C SER A 102 4.56 -18.49 -7.09
N PHE A 103 5.76 -18.45 -7.66
CA PHE A 103 6.14 -17.51 -8.72
C PHE A 103 5.18 -17.55 -9.92
N LEU A 104 4.84 -18.76 -10.39
CA LEU A 104 3.94 -18.95 -11.52
C LEU A 104 2.48 -18.64 -11.18
N ILE A 105 2.06 -18.81 -9.93
CA ILE A 105 0.66 -18.69 -9.52
C ILE A 105 0.27 -17.27 -9.10
N MET A 106 1.20 -16.37 -8.76
CA MET A 106 0.90 -14.96 -8.44
C MET A 106 -0.09 -14.30 -9.42
N PRO A 107 0.00 -14.49 -10.75
CA PRO A 107 -0.95 -13.92 -11.70
C PRO A 107 -2.42 -14.37 -11.50
N LEU A 108 -2.69 -15.53 -10.89
CA LEU A 108 -4.06 -15.95 -10.57
C LEU A 108 -4.74 -14.96 -9.62
N ARG A 109 -4.02 -14.54 -8.56
CA ARG A 109 -4.54 -13.55 -7.61
C ARG A 109 -4.69 -12.18 -8.27
N PHE A 110 -3.79 -11.82 -9.19
CA PHE A 110 -3.93 -10.62 -10.01
C PHE A 110 -5.24 -10.64 -10.80
N VAL A 111 -5.47 -11.67 -11.63
CA VAL A 111 -6.64 -11.77 -12.50
C VAL A 111 -7.92 -11.78 -11.66
N SER A 112 -7.98 -12.62 -10.62
CA SER A 112 -9.15 -12.76 -9.76
C SER A 112 -9.59 -11.42 -9.14
N SER A 113 -8.65 -10.70 -8.52
CA SER A 113 -8.94 -9.42 -7.86
C SER A 113 -9.27 -8.30 -8.86
N THR A 114 -8.63 -8.29 -10.03
CA THR A 114 -8.98 -7.34 -11.11
C THR A 114 -10.38 -7.59 -11.64
N LEU A 115 -10.77 -8.84 -11.88
CA LEU A 115 -12.13 -9.18 -12.31
C LEU A 115 -13.16 -8.81 -11.24
N ALA A 116 -12.86 -9.03 -9.96
CA ALA A 116 -13.77 -8.67 -8.87
C ALA A 116 -14.09 -7.18 -8.82
N ILE A 117 -13.12 -6.30 -9.10
CA ILE A 117 -13.38 -4.85 -9.19
C ILE A 117 -14.11 -4.51 -10.49
N ARG A 118 -13.70 -5.11 -11.61
CA ARG A 118 -14.30 -4.81 -12.92
C ARG A 118 -15.80 -5.13 -12.96
N PHE A 119 -16.22 -6.22 -12.31
CA PHE A 119 -17.60 -6.71 -12.35
C PHE A 119 -18.40 -6.45 -11.07
N ARG A 120 -17.87 -5.65 -10.12
CA ARG A 120 -18.60 -5.27 -8.90
C ARG A 120 -19.89 -4.52 -9.20
N ILE A 121 -20.90 -4.70 -8.36
CA ILE A 121 -22.20 -4.01 -8.45
C ILE A 121 -22.29 -3.00 -7.34
N LYS A 122 -22.69 -1.76 -7.67
CA LYS A 122 -23.02 -0.74 -6.66
C LYS A 122 -24.52 -0.79 -6.39
N LEU A 123 -24.89 -0.98 -5.14
CA LEU A 123 -26.28 -0.86 -4.67
C LEU A 123 -26.64 0.61 -4.38
N GLU A 124 -27.92 0.91 -4.32
CA GLU A 124 -28.45 2.23 -3.92
C GLU A 124 -27.96 2.64 -2.52
N SER A 125 -27.83 1.67 -1.60
CA SER A 125 -27.22 1.87 -0.27
C SER A 125 -25.72 2.25 -0.32
N GLY A 126 -25.12 2.38 -1.51
CA GLY A 126 -23.72 2.66 -1.72
C GLY A 126 -22.79 1.50 -1.35
N ARG A 127 -23.33 0.30 -1.11
CA ARG A 127 -22.57 -0.94 -0.89
C ARG A 127 -22.11 -1.51 -2.21
N TYR A 128 -20.95 -2.16 -2.20
CA TYR A 128 -20.46 -2.91 -3.35
C TYR A 128 -20.68 -4.40 -3.11
N LEU A 129 -21.24 -5.05 -4.12
CA LEU A 129 -21.32 -6.50 -4.21
C LEU A 129 -20.21 -6.98 -5.15
N SER A 130 -19.41 -7.94 -4.69
CA SER A 130 -18.25 -8.43 -5.43
C SER A 130 -17.86 -9.86 -5.03
N GLY A 131 -17.15 -10.53 -5.93
CA GLY A 131 -16.70 -11.90 -5.77
C GLY A 131 -16.82 -12.69 -7.08
N PRO A 132 -16.41 -13.97 -7.08
CA PRO A 132 -16.37 -14.77 -8.31
C PRO A 132 -17.71 -14.97 -9.01
N MET A 133 -18.78 -15.21 -8.25
CA MET A 133 -20.14 -15.35 -8.77
C MET A 133 -20.55 -14.20 -9.71
N TYR A 134 -20.16 -12.95 -9.42
CA TYR A 134 -20.53 -11.81 -10.25
C TYR A 134 -19.79 -11.77 -11.58
N PHE A 135 -18.49 -12.11 -11.64
CA PHE A 135 -17.79 -12.17 -12.92
C PHE A 135 -18.09 -13.45 -13.68
N ILE A 136 -18.41 -14.56 -13.00
CA ILE A 136 -18.90 -15.79 -13.64
C ILE A 136 -20.22 -15.50 -14.35
N GLU A 137 -21.19 -14.92 -13.65
CA GLU A 137 -22.49 -14.61 -14.25
C GLU A 137 -22.38 -13.54 -15.33
N LYS A 138 -21.73 -12.41 -15.06
CA LYS A 138 -21.74 -11.27 -16.00
C LYS A 138 -20.83 -11.46 -17.20
N ALA A 139 -19.66 -12.06 -17.01
CA ALA A 139 -18.67 -12.15 -18.06
C ALA A 139 -18.77 -13.46 -18.85
N LEU A 140 -19.04 -14.59 -18.18
CA LEU A 140 -19.23 -15.88 -18.85
C LEU A 140 -20.69 -16.17 -19.22
N ARG A 141 -21.64 -15.34 -18.76
CA ARG A 141 -23.10 -15.58 -18.94
C ARG A 141 -23.56 -16.93 -18.37
N ALA A 142 -22.85 -17.44 -17.36
CA ALA A 142 -23.07 -18.76 -16.78
C ALA A 142 -23.67 -18.64 -15.36
N ARG A 143 -24.94 -18.24 -15.26
CA ARG A 143 -25.62 -18.07 -13.96
C ARG A 143 -25.67 -19.36 -13.14
N TRP A 144 -25.87 -20.51 -13.78
CA TRP A 144 -25.87 -21.81 -13.10
C TRP A 144 -24.54 -22.11 -12.41
N LEU A 145 -23.41 -21.76 -13.06
CA LEU A 145 -22.07 -21.96 -12.52
C LEU A 145 -21.79 -20.98 -11.37
N ALA A 146 -22.30 -19.75 -11.46
CA ALA A 146 -22.22 -18.77 -10.38
C ALA A 146 -23.00 -19.22 -9.14
N ILE A 147 -24.21 -19.78 -9.30
CA ILE A 147 -25.01 -20.35 -8.22
C ILE A 147 -24.31 -21.55 -7.60
N ALA A 148 -23.80 -22.48 -8.43
CA ALA A 148 -23.05 -23.64 -7.97
C ALA A 148 -21.81 -23.25 -7.15
N PHE A 149 -21.04 -22.27 -7.65
CA PHE A 149 -19.92 -21.68 -6.91
C PHE A 149 -20.38 -21.10 -5.57
N SER A 150 -21.44 -20.30 -5.55
CA SER A 150 -21.89 -19.65 -4.32
C SER A 150 -22.40 -20.64 -3.27
N LEU A 151 -23.09 -21.71 -3.68
CA LEU A 151 -23.52 -22.79 -2.76
C LEU A 151 -22.33 -23.55 -2.17
N ALA A 152 -21.39 -23.99 -3.02
CA ALA A 152 -20.17 -24.65 -2.57
C ALA A 152 -19.33 -23.74 -1.66
N CYS A 153 -19.25 -22.45 -1.99
CA CYS A 153 -18.54 -21.46 -1.20
C CYS A 153 -19.20 -21.24 0.17
N LEU A 154 -20.54 -21.23 0.28
CA LEU A 154 -21.21 -21.13 1.58
C LEU A 154 -20.86 -22.29 2.51
N LEU A 155 -20.82 -23.53 1.99
CA LEU A 155 -20.38 -24.70 2.77
C LEU A 155 -18.90 -24.63 3.13
N THR A 156 -18.06 -24.18 2.20
CA THR A 156 -16.62 -23.96 2.42
C THR A 156 -16.39 -22.91 3.51
N VAL A 157 -17.18 -21.84 3.54
CA VAL A 157 -17.09 -20.79 4.55
C VAL A 157 -17.44 -21.32 5.94
N LEU A 158 -18.42 -22.21 6.07
CA LEU A 158 -18.80 -22.83 7.36
C LEU A 158 -17.77 -23.84 7.88
N SER A 159 -16.86 -24.31 7.03
CA SER A 159 -15.80 -25.26 7.40
C SER A 159 -14.45 -24.54 7.50
N MET A 160 -13.90 -24.08 6.38
CA MET A 160 -12.62 -23.36 6.34
C MET A 160 -12.66 -22.00 7.01
N GLY A 161 -13.82 -21.34 7.03
CA GLY A 161 -13.94 -19.95 7.46
C GLY A 161 -14.34 -19.73 8.91
N SER A 162 -15.27 -20.54 9.43
CA SER A 162 -15.67 -20.52 10.84
C SER A 162 -14.98 -21.62 11.63
N ALA A 163 -15.19 -22.89 11.26
CA ALA A 163 -14.79 -24.04 12.07
C ALA A 163 -13.25 -24.16 12.21
N ILE A 164 -12.49 -24.23 11.13
CA ILE A 164 -11.03 -24.44 11.21
C ILE A 164 -10.31 -23.36 12.06
N PRO A 165 -10.54 -22.05 11.87
CA PRO A 165 -9.85 -21.03 12.66
C PRO A 165 -10.23 -21.03 14.15
N ILE A 166 -11.50 -21.31 14.48
CA ILE A 166 -11.94 -21.37 15.89
C ILE A 166 -11.46 -22.65 16.58
N LEU A 167 -11.37 -23.76 15.84
CA LEU A 167 -10.77 -25.00 16.31
C LEU A 167 -9.28 -24.82 16.58
N GLY A 168 -8.55 -24.13 15.68
CA GLY A 168 -7.15 -23.78 15.92
C GLY A 168 -6.96 -22.87 17.14
N ALA A 169 -7.84 -21.90 17.35
CA ALA A 169 -7.82 -21.07 18.57
C ALA A 169 -8.10 -21.90 19.84
N SER A 170 -9.03 -22.86 19.77
CA SER A 170 -9.34 -23.77 20.89
C SER A 170 -8.16 -24.68 21.21
N PHE A 171 -7.51 -25.24 20.19
CA PHE A 171 -6.30 -26.06 20.32
C PHE A 171 -5.16 -25.30 21.00
N LEU A 172 -4.90 -24.05 20.58
CA LEU A 172 -3.86 -23.22 21.18
C LEU A 172 -4.20 -22.77 22.61
N ALA A 173 -5.49 -22.52 22.91
CA ALA A 173 -5.91 -22.18 24.26
C ALA A 173 -5.71 -23.35 25.23
N GLN A 174 -6.13 -24.56 24.82
CA GLN A 174 -6.05 -25.76 25.64
C GLN A 174 -4.60 -26.20 25.84
N ASN A 175 -3.84 -26.34 24.75
CA ASN A 175 -2.49 -26.89 24.83
C ASN A 175 -1.44 -25.83 25.21
N GLY A 176 -1.64 -24.58 24.80
CA GLY A 176 -0.62 -23.53 24.93
C GLY A 176 -0.81 -22.57 26.10
N LEU A 177 -2.02 -22.41 26.60
CA LEU A 177 -2.34 -21.52 27.72
C LEU A 177 -2.93 -22.27 28.92
N ASP A 178 -3.12 -23.59 28.81
CA ASP A 178 -3.82 -24.43 29.79
C ASP A 178 -5.23 -23.90 30.14
N ILE A 179 -5.89 -23.23 29.19
CA ILE A 179 -7.26 -22.71 29.35
C ILE A 179 -8.22 -23.71 28.73
N GLN A 180 -8.88 -24.49 29.58
CA GLN A 180 -9.87 -25.47 29.15
C GLN A 180 -11.26 -24.84 28.90
N GLY A 181 -12.07 -25.55 28.10
CA GLY A 181 -13.46 -25.20 27.85
C GLY A 181 -13.67 -24.09 26.82
N MET A 182 -14.80 -23.37 26.96
CA MET A 182 -15.31 -22.45 25.93
C MET A 182 -14.82 -21.01 26.07
N THR A 183 -14.03 -20.68 27.09
CA THR A 183 -13.68 -19.30 27.44
C THR A 183 -12.99 -18.55 26.30
N VAL A 184 -11.87 -19.08 25.78
CA VAL A 184 -11.12 -18.41 24.69
C VAL A 184 -11.94 -18.38 23.39
N PRO A 185 -12.54 -19.49 22.91
CA PRO A 185 -13.37 -19.45 21.71
C PRO A 185 -14.57 -18.50 21.82
N PHE A 186 -15.18 -18.39 23.00
CA PHE A 186 -16.28 -17.46 23.24
C PHE A 186 -15.82 -16.00 23.18
N LEU A 187 -14.69 -15.65 23.80
CA LEU A 187 -14.10 -14.31 23.72
C LEU A 187 -13.72 -13.93 22.29
N VAL A 188 -13.06 -14.85 21.55
CA VAL A 188 -12.73 -14.66 20.13
C VAL A 188 -14.02 -14.45 19.32
N SER A 189 -15.08 -15.21 19.60
CA SER A 189 -16.37 -15.07 18.93
C SER A 189 -17.03 -13.72 19.20
N ILE A 190 -17.00 -13.21 20.44
CA ILE A 190 -17.50 -11.87 20.78
C ILE A 190 -16.76 -10.80 19.97
N ILE A 191 -15.43 -10.86 19.95
CA ILE A 191 -14.60 -9.91 19.20
C ILE A 191 -14.95 -9.98 17.71
N VAL A 192 -15.02 -11.18 17.14
CA VAL A 192 -15.39 -11.38 15.73
C VAL A 192 -16.77 -10.79 15.45
N VAL A 193 -17.79 -11.09 16.28
CA VAL A 193 -19.15 -10.56 16.12
C VAL A 193 -19.12 -9.02 16.11
N PHE A 194 -18.41 -8.41 17.06
CA PHE A 194 -18.25 -6.97 17.08
C PHE A 194 -17.57 -6.43 15.81
N VAL A 195 -16.53 -7.10 15.31
CA VAL A 195 -15.83 -6.70 14.08
C VAL A 195 -16.74 -6.80 12.85
N VAL A 196 -17.45 -7.91 12.69
CA VAL A 196 -18.26 -8.17 11.50
C VAL A 196 -19.57 -7.38 11.46
N LEU A 197 -20.19 -7.09 12.61
CA LEU A 197 -21.39 -6.24 12.69
C LEU A 197 -21.14 -4.81 12.20
N GLY A 198 -19.89 -4.32 12.32
CA GLY A 198 -19.49 -3.03 11.73
C GLY A 198 -19.38 -3.03 10.20
N GLY A 199 -19.61 -4.18 9.56
CA GLY A 199 -19.51 -4.38 8.13
C GLY A 199 -18.10 -4.24 7.58
N ILE A 200 -18.00 -4.20 6.25
CA ILE A 200 -16.70 -4.31 5.54
C ILE A 200 -15.68 -3.22 5.93
N ARG A 201 -16.13 -2.00 6.27
CA ARG A 201 -15.21 -0.92 6.71
C ARG A 201 -14.53 -1.26 8.03
N ARG A 202 -15.26 -1.83 9.00
CA ARG A 202 -14.69 -2.24 10.29
C ARG A 202 -13.78 -3.45 10.11
N ILE A 203 -14.23 -4.45 9.34
CA ILE A 203 -13.42 -5.64 9.00
C ILE A 203 -12.07 -5.21 8.40
N GLY A 204 -12.07 -4.35 7.38
CA GLY A 204 -10.85 -3.87 6.74
C GLY A 204 -9.95 -3.08 7.68
N ARG A 205 -10.51 -2.13 8.45
CA ARG A 205 -9.75 -1.32 9.41
C ARG A 205 -9.10 -2.19 10.48
N VAL A 206 -9.86 -3.07 11.12
CA VAL A 206 -9.38 -3.97 12.17
C VAL A 206 -8.29 -4.90 11.62
N SER A 207 -8.52 -5.51 10.45
CA SER A 207 -7.54 -6.38 9.80
C SER A 207 -6.22 -5.66 9.49
N SER A 208 -6.28 -4.40 9.06
CA SER A 208 -5.06 -3.62 8.77
C SER A 208 -4.23 -3.22 9.98
N TYR A 209 -4.79 -3.32 11.20
CA TYR A 209 -4.04 -3.12 12.44
C TYR A 209 -3.59 -4.46 13.04
N ILE A 210 -4.51 -5.43 13.11
CA ILE A 210 -4.27 -6.72 13.75
C ILE A 210 -3.27 -7.57 12.98
N ALA A 211 -3.41 -7.70 11.65
CA ALA A 211 -2.56 -8.60 10.88
C ALA A 211 -1.07 -8.21 10.89
N PRO A 212 -0.67 -6.92 10.73
CA PRO A 212 0.73 -6.52 10.90
C PRO A 212 1.28 -6.82 12.30
N ILE A 213 0.51 -6.56 13.36
CA ILE A 213 0.93 -6.88 14.73
C ILE A 213 1.14 -8.38 14.88
N GLY A 214 0.21 -9.20 14.37
CA GLY A 214 0.34 -10.65 14.34
C GLY A 214 1.61 -11.11 13.61
N LEU A 215 1.93 -10.53 12.45
CA LEU A 215 3.17 -10.86 11.72
C LEU A 215 4.42 -10.49 12.52
N ILE A 216 4.46 -9.31 13.13
CA ILE A 216 5.59 -8.89 13.97
C ILE A 216 5.79 -9.87 15.13
N LEU A 217 4.71 -10.24 15.83
CA LEU A 217 4.76 -11.21 16.92
C LEU A 217 5.24 -12.59 16.43
N PHE A 218 4.81 -13.03 15.25
CA PHE A 218 5.28 -14.27 14.65
C PHE A 218 6.78 -14.24 14.36
N PHE A 219 7.29 -13.18 13.70
CA PHE A 219 8.72 -13.08 13.39
C PHE A 219 9.58 -12.96 14.66
N LEU A 220 9.12 -12.19 15.65
CA LEU A 220 9.79 -12.09 16.94
C LEU A 220 9.85 -13.45 17.64
N SER A 221 8.71 -14.14 17.71
CA SER A 221 8.61 -15.47 18.28
C SER A 221 9.51 -16.48 17.56
N TYR A 222 9.52 -16.46 16.21
CA TYR A 222 10.36 -17.33 15.41
C TYR A 222 11.85 -17.15 15.75
N ILE A 223 12.33 -15.90 15.81
CA ILE A 223 13.73 -15.61 16.13
C ILE A 223 14.07 -16.10 17.55
N LEU A 224 13.20 -15.82 18.52
CA LEU A 224 13.46 -16.16 19.91
C LEU A 224 13.35 -17.68 20.20
N LEU A 225 12.45 -18.39 19.52
CA LEU A 225 12.25 -19.84 19.73
C LEU A 225 13.22 -20.70 18.94
N PHE A 226 13.57 -20.29 17.72
CA PHE A 226 14.36 -21.12 16.84
C PHE A 226 15.77 -20.58 16.62
N GLY A 227 16.05 -19.30 16.83
CA GLY A 227 17.32 -18.66 16.47
C GLY A 227 18.57 -19.45 16.87
N ASP A 228 18.62 -19.93 18.11
CA ASP A 228 19.76 -20.68 18.67
C ASP A 228 19.76 -22.18 18.30
N HIS A 229 18.65 -22.69 17.76
CA HIS A 229 18.44 -24.10 17.41
C HIS A 229 18.40 -24.36 15.90
N LEU A 230 18.49 -23.31 15.07
CA LEU A 230 18.53 -23.45 13.63
C LEU A 230 19.85 -24.05 13.18
N GLY A 231 19.78 -25.01 12.25
CA GLY A 231 20.96 -25.64 11.66
C GLY A 231 21.77 -24.68 10.78
N ASN A 232 22.74 -25.19 10.03
CA ASN A 232 23.43 -24.37 9.04
C ASN A 232 22.49 -24.08 7.85
N PHE A 233 22.24 -22.81 7.56
CA PHE A 233 21.33 -22.41 6.48
C PHE A 233 21.79 -22.86 5.08
N TYR A 234 23.09 -22.87 4.81
CA TYR A 234 23.62 -23.37 3.54
C TYR A 234 23.42 -24.87 3.40
N ALA A 235 23.66 -25.66 4.45
CA ALA A 235 23.41 -27.10 4.43
C ALA A 235 21.92 -27.42 4.23
N PHE A 236 21.04 -26.63 4.84
CA PHE A 236 19.60 -26.71 4.59
C PHE A 236 19.27 -26.44 3.11
N LEU A 237 19.78 -25.36 2.52
CA LEU A 237 19.56 -25.07 1.10
C LEU A 237 20.12 -26.18 0.20
N GLU A 238 21.32 -26.69 0.48
CA GLU A 238 21.90 -27.79 -0.27
C GLU A 238 20.99 -29.03 -0.23
N ALA A 239 20.50 -29.42 0.95
CA ALA A 239 19.57 -30.53 1.10
C ALA A 239 18.27 -30.33 0.30
N VAL A 240 17.68 -29.13 0.42
CA VAL A 240 16.47 -28.74 -0.32
C VAL A 240 16.67 -28.85 -1.83
N PHE A 241 17.75 -28.29 -2.38
CA PHE A 241 18.01 -28.35 -3.82
C PHE A 241 18.35 -29.77 -4.29
N LYS A 242 19.16 -30.51 -3.53
CA LYS A 242 19.54 -31.88 -3.87
C LYS A 242 18.32 -32.79 -3.96
N GLU A 243 17.40 -32.69 -3.00
CA GLU A 243 16.18 -33.49 -2.97
C GLU A 243 15.17 -33.04 -4.04
N ALA A 244 15.02 -31.74 -4.25
CA ALA A 244 14.12 -31.19 -5.27
C ALA A 244 14.47 -31.64 -6.70
N MET A 245 15.75 -31.90 -6.98
CA MET A 245 16.25 -32.30 -8.30
C MET A 245 16.20 -33.81 -8.56
N GLN A 246 15.96 -34.65 -7.53
CA GLN A 246 15.87 -36.11 -7.68
C GLN A 246 14.82 -36.62 -8.69
N PRO A 247 13.65 -35.98 -8.89
CA PRO A 247 12.69 -36.39 -9.92
C PRO A 247 13.28 -36.36 -11.34
N PHE A 248 14.21 -35.44 -11.61
CA PHE A 248 14.79 -35.24 -12.94
C PHE A 248 15.89 -36.27 -13.27
N SER A 249 16.58 -36.82 -12.29
CA SER A 249 17.67 -37.79 -12.50
C SER A 249 17.20 -39.22 -12.74
N LEU A 250 15.96 -39.56 -12.37
CA LEU A 250 15.41 -40.94 -12.36
C LEU A 250 14.23 -41.14 -13.31
N LEU A 251 14.14 -40.36 -14.39
CA LEU A 251 13.00 -40.30 -15.32
C LEU A 251 12.60 -41.65 -15.97
N LEU A 252 13.45 -42.69 -15.92
CA LEU A 252 13.17 -44.01 -16.48
C LEU A 252 12.91 -45.13 -15.43
N GLY A 253 13.01 -44.85 -14.12
CA GLY A 253 12.90 -45.91 -13.09
C GLY A 253 12.24 -45.51 -11.76
N GLY A 254 11.72 -44.28 -11.63
CA GLY A 254 11.10 -43.80 -10.39
C GLY A 254 10.79 -42.29 -10.34
N GLY A 255 11.28 -41.49 -11.28
CA GLY A 255 11.05 -40.03 -11.31
C GLY A 255 9.57 -39.63 -11.39
N PHE A 256 8.72 -40.46 -12.00
CA PHE A 256 7.27 -40.25 -12.03
C PHE A 256 6.60 -40.40 -10.66
N SER A 257 7.13 -41.23 -9.74
CA SER A 257 6.57 -41.35 -8.39
C SER A 257 6.99 -40.16 -7.51
N LEU A 258 8.23 -39.67 -7.66
CA LEU A 258 8.70 -38.47 -6.98
C LEU A 258 7.98 -37.19 -7.47
N ALA A 259 7.74 -37.05 -8.78
CA ALA A 259 6.94 -35.95 -9.32
C ALA A 259 5.50 -35.95 -8.77
N ARG A 260 4.91 -37.14 -8.55
CA ARG A 260 3.60 -37.28 -7.89
C ARG A 260 3.65 -36.82 -6.44
N ILE A 261 4.70 -37.18 -5.69
CA ILE A 261 4.89 -36.79 -4.29
C ILE A 261 4.99 -35.24 -4.17
N PHE A 262 5.84 -34.60 -4.96
CA PHE A 262 5.96 -33.14 -4.96
C PHE A 262 4.67 -32.44 -5.39
N SER A 263 3.92 -32.99 -6.35
CA SER A 263 2.63 -32.43 -6.74
C SER A 263 1.58 -32.51 -5.62
N THR A 264 1.54 -33.59 -4.85
CA THR A 264 0.66 -33.73 -3.69
C THR A 264 1.07 -32.78 -2.57
N GLY A 265 2.36 -32.72 -2.20
CA GLY A 265 2.86 -31.81 -1.16
C GLY A 265 2.66 -30.34 -1.51
N THR A 266 2.98 -29.94 -2.75
CA THR A 266 2.79 -28.56 -3.22
C THR A 266 1.31 -28.21 -3.37
N GLY A 267 0.48 -29.17 -3.83
CA GLY A 267 -0.97 -29.02 -3.89
C GLY A 267 -1.58 -28.80 -2.50
N MET A 268 -1.08 -29.52 -1.49
CA MET A 268 -1.47 -29.34 -0.09
C MET A 268 -1.16 -27.92 0.40
N PHE A 269 0.04 -27.41 0.14
CA PHE A 269 0.41 -26.03 0.46
C PHE A 269 -0.55 -25.01 -0.16
N PHE A 270 -0.88 -25.15 -1.44
CA PHE A 270 -1.78 -24.22 -2.12
C PHE A 270 -3.23 -24.31 -1.64
N LEU A 271 -3.68 -25.49 -1.26
CA LEU A 271 -5.00 -25.68 -0.68
C LEU A 271 -5.09 -25.04 0.71
N SER A 272 -4.08 -25.24 1.56
CA SER A 272 -3.99 -24.61 2.89
C SER A 272 -3.86 -23.07 2.82
N THR A 273 -3.23 -22.53 1.77
CA THR A 273 -3.16 -21.08 1.50
C THR A 273 -4.35 -20.56 0.69
N GLU A 274 -5.40 -21.36 0.52
CA GLU A 274 -6.68 -20.99 -0.10
C GLU A 274 -6.55 -20.49 -1.55
N THR A 275 -5.52 -20.97 -2.25
CA THR A 275 -5.17 -20.50 -3.58
C THR A 275 -6.22 -20.95 -4.59
N GLY A 276 -6.73 -20.01 -5.38
CA GLY A 276 -7.72 -20.32 -6.42
C GLY A 276 -9.15 -20.60 -5.93
N ILE A 277 -9.43 -20.48 -4.63
CA ILE A 277 -10.80 -20.68 -4.07
C ILE A 277 -11.68 -19.43 -4.26
N GLY A 278 -11.07 -18.25 -4.50
CA GLY A 278 -11.81 -17.03 -4.83
C GLY A 278 -12.24 -16.16 -3.65
N LYS A 279 -11.85 -16.50 -2.41
CA LYS A 279 -12.13 -15.71 -1.20
C LYS A 279 -11.65 -14.25 -1.30
N SER A 280 -10.36 -14.05 -1.59
CA SER A 280 -9.74 -12.72 -1.62
C SER A 280 -10.39 -11.77 -2.62
N ALA A 281 -10.97 -12.31 -3.70
CA ALA A 281 -11.69 -11.56 -4.71
C ALA A 281 -12.92 -10.83 -4.15
N GLY A 282 -13.64 -11.47 -3.22
CA GLY A 282 -14.82 -10.88 -2.57
C GLY A 282 -14.49 -9.57 -1.85
N VAL A 283 -13.40 -9.56 -1.07
CA VAL A 283 -12.92 -8.38 -0.34
C VAL A 283 -12.24 -7.37 -1.29
N ALA A 284 -11.44 -7.84 -2.25
CA ALA A 284 -10.74 -6.98 -3.21
C ALA A 284 -11.69 -6.11 -4.05
N GLY A 285 -12.87 -6.62 -4.39
CA GLY A 285 -13.86 -5.88 -5.19
C GLY A 285 -14.40 -4.60 -4.55
N VAL A 286 -14.29 -4.46 -3.21
CA VAL A 286 -14.77 -3.25 -2.52
C VAL A 286 -13.70 -2.16 -2.36
N VAL A 287 -12.51 -2.37 -2.90
CA VAL A 287 -11.40 -1.44 -2.81
C VAL A 287 -11.70 -0.13 -3.51
N ARG A 288 -11.26 0.96 -2.88
CA ARG A 288 -11.30 2.31 -3.40
C ARG A 288 -10.16 2.49 -4.39
N THR A 289 -10.47 2.41 -5.67
CA THR A 289 -9.48 2.55 -6.73
C THR A 289 -10.07 3.14 -8.02
N ASP A 290 -9.22 3.81 -8.78
CA ASP A 290 -9.41 4.36 -10.12
C ASP A 290 -9.12 3.33 -11.22
N SER A 291 -8.40 2.24 -10.91
CA SER A 291 -8.12 1.16 -11.86
C SER A 291 -8.22 -0.22 -11.22
N ALA A 292 -8.96 -1.12 -11.87
CA ALA A 292 -9.12 -2.51 -11.42
C ALA A 292 -7.79 -3.28 -11.35
N ALA A 293 -6.82 -2.92 -12.19
CA ALA A 293 -5.50 -3.57 -12.21
C ALA A 293 -4.69 -3.30 -10.93
N LYS A 294 -4.85 -2.13 -10.28
CA LYS A 294 -4.06 -1.75 -9.09
C LYS A 294 -4.23 -2.74 -7.94
N GLN A 295 -5.48 -3.13 -7.63
CA GLN A 295 -5.70 -4.12 -6.57
C GLN A 295 -5.28 -5.53 -7.00
N GLY A 296 -5.40 -5.86 -8.29
CA GLY A 296 -4.84 -7.11 -8.82
C GLY A 296 -3.35 -7.20 -8.53
N ILE A 297 -2.60 -6.13 -8.83
CA ILE A 297 -1.15 -6.03 -8.61
C ILE A 297 -0.84 -6.24 -7.12
N VAL A 298 -1.56 -5.56 -6.21
CA VAL A 298 -1.37 -5.72 -4.75
C VAL A 298 -1.67 -7.15 -4.29
N SER A 299 -2.67 -7.80 -4.87
CA SER A 299 -3.09 -9.15 -4.45
C SER A 299 -2.05 -10.23 -4.74
N MET A 300 -1.10 -9.99 -5.65
CA MET A 300 0.02 -10.88 -5.93
C MET A 300 0.98 -11.02 -4.73
N LEU A 301 1.12 -9.96 -3.93
CA LEU A 301 2.05 -9.95 -2.78
C LEU A 301 1.76 -11.06 -1.79
N ALA A 302 0.50 -11.48 -1.65
CA ALA A 302 0.14 -12.50 -0.68
C ALA A 302 0.78 -13.85 -1.03
N THR A 303 0.67 -14.29 -2.28
CA THR A 303 1.32 -15.53 -2.75
C THR A 303 2.85 -15.43 -2.66
N PHE A 304 3.42 -14.23 -2.83
CA PHE A 304 4.85 -14.01 -2.57
C PHE A 304 5.21 -14.23 -1.10
N PHE A 305 4.52 -13.58 -0.17
CA PHE A 305 4.80 -13.71 1.26
C PHE A 305 4.56 -15.14 1.77
N GLU A 306 3.43 -15.75 1.39
CA GLU A 306 3.08 -17.13 1.74
C GLU A 306 4.15 -18.11 1.25
N GLY A 307 4.47 -18.02 -0.05
CA GLY A 307 5.29 -19.01 -0.75
C GLY A 307 6.80 -18.83 -0.65
N PHE A 308 7.32 -17.62 -0.46
CA PHE A 308 8.77 -17.37 -0.37
C PHE A 308 9.25 -17.07 1.04
N VAL A 309 8.44 -16.39 1.85
CA VAL A 309 8.87 -15.92 3.18
C VAL A 309 8.44 -16.91 4.24
N ILE A 310 7.13 -17.13 4.40
CA ILE A 310 6.61 -17.96 5.49
C ILE A 310 6.98 -19.43 5.30
N SER A 311 6.84 -19.97 4.09
CA SER A 311 7.18 -21.37 3.81
C SER A 311 8.66 -21.70 4.07
N THR A 312 9.57 -20.82 3.68
CA THR A 312 11.01 -20.98 3.89
C THR A 312 11.33 -21.02 5.37
N LEU A 313 10.80 -20.09 6.15
CA LEU A 313 11.02 -20.04 7.60
C LEU A 313 10.48 -21.31 8.29
N VAL A 314 9.25 -21.70 7.96
CA VAL A 314 8.60 -22.86 8.59
C VAL A 314 9.33 -24.16 8.22
N ILE A 315 9.62 -24.38 6.94
CA ILE A 315 10.33 -25.59 6.49
C ILE A 315 11.75 -25.62 7.06
N TYR A 316 12.43 -24.48 7.16
CA TYR A 316 13.77 -24.41 7.75
C TYR A 316 13.77 -24.75 9.24
N ALA A 317 12.82 -24.23 10.02
CA ALA A 317 12.68 -24.57 11.43
C ALA A 317 12.35 -26.06 11.64
N LEU A 318 11.39 -26.60 10.88
CA LEU A 318 11.01 -28.01 10.95
C LEU A 318 12.15 -28.94 10.51
N PHE A 319 12.89 -28.58 9.47
CA PHE A 319 14.07 -29.32 9.01
C PHE A 319 15.17 -29.31 10.07
N SER A 320 15.45 -28.16 10.69
CA SER A 320 16.44 -28.04 11.76
C SER A 320 16.07 -28.90 12.99
N PHE A 321 14.78 -29.06 13.26
CA PHE A 321 14.26 -29.97 14.29
C PHE A 321 14.22 -31.44 13.88
N GLY A 322 14.56 -31.78 12.64
CA GLY A 322 14.60 -33.16 12.15
C GLY A 322 13.23 -33.79 11.89
N VAL A 323 12.21 -32.97 11.61
CA VAL A 323 10.85 -33.43 11.31
C VAL A 323 10.81 -34.19 9.97
N LYS A 324 10.21 -35.39 9.98
CA LYS A 324 10.15 -36.30 8.81
C LYS A 324 8.76 -36.86 8.52
N ASP A 325 7.88 -36.85 9.49
CA ASP A 325 6.54 -37.45 9.45
C ASP A 325 5.54 -36.66 10.29
N LEU A 326 4.27 -37.08 10.28
CA LEU A 326 3.23 -36.39 11.03
C LEU A 326 3.43 -36.48 12.54
N GLU A 327 4.01 -37.57 13.04
CA GLU A 327 4.25 -37.76 14.47
C GLU A 327 5.32 -36.78 14.98
N SER A 328 6.40 -36.61 14.22
CA SER A 328 7.43 -35.59 14.49
C SER A 328 6.91 -34.16 14.35
N VAL A 329 5.94 -33.89 13.46
CA VAL A 329 5.23 -32.59 13.46
C VAL A 329 4.43 -32.39 14.75
N LYS A 330 3.69 -33.41 15.20
CA LYS A 330 2.93 -33.32 16.46
C LYS A 330 3.86 -33.11 17.66
N ASN A 331 5.00 -33.82 17.69
CA ASN A 331 6.02 -33.65 18.72
C ASN A 331 6.64 -32.25 18.68
N PHE A 332 6.92 -31.72 17.48
CA PHE A 332 7.37 -30.34 17.33
C PHE A 332 6.35 -29.34 17.87
N LEU A 333 5.06 -29.52 17.52
CA LEU A 333 3.99 -28.67 18.03
C LEU A 333 3.84 -28.79 19.54
N SER A 334 3.94 -29.99 20.13
CA SER A 334 3.87 -30.15 21.58
C SER A 334 5.05 -29.49 22.30
N VAL A 335 6.27 -29.54 21.76
CA VAL A 335 7.42 -28.82 22.33
C VAL A 335 7.24 -27.30 22.23
N LEU A 336 6.65 -26.85 21.13
CA LEU A 336 6.40 -25.44 20.87
C LEU A 336 5.33 -24.87 21.80
N ILE A 337 4.30 -25.67 22.09
CA ILE A 337 3.06 -25.22 22.75
C ILE A 337 3.03 -25.61 24.24
N ASN A 338 3.49 -26.81 24.63
CA ASN A 338 3.34 -27.34 26.00
C ASN A 338 4.54 -27.03 26.93
N GLY A 339 5.48 -26.18 26.51
CA GLY A 339 6.61 -25.79 27.35
C GLY A 339 6.29 -24.62 28.29
N PRO A 340 7.24 -24.22 29.17
CA PRO A 340 7.02 -23.11 30.10
C PRO A 340 6.58 -21.82 29.40
N THR A 341 5.63 -21.11 29.99
CA THR A 341 5.08 -19.87 29.43
C THR A 341 6.12 -18.76 29.43
N ASP A 342 6.85 -18.62 28.33
CA ASP A 342 7.83 -17.57 28.09
C ASP A 342 7.31 -16.53 27.06
N PRO A 343 7.94 -15.33 26.98
CA PRO A 343 7.51 -14.28 26.07
C PRO A 343 7.48 -14.69 24.59
N ALA A 344 8.33 -15.63 24.17
CA ALA A 344 8.42 -16.05 22.78
C ALA A 344 7.26 -16.98 22.40
N ARG A 345 6.89 -17.93 23.26
CA ARG A 345 5.69 -18.78 23.10
C ARG A 345 4.40 -17.95 23.16
N LEU A 346 4.31 -17.03 24.12
CA LEU A 346 3.16 -16.12 24.22
C LEU A 346 2.99 -15.26 22.96
N ALA A 347 4.10 -14.76 22.39
CA ALA A 347 4.07 -14.04 21.12
C ALA A 347 3.57 -14.92 19.96
N LEU A 348 3.94 -16.21 19.91
CA LEU A 348 3.44 -17.14 18.91
C LEU A 348 1.93 -17.34 19.03
N ILE A 349 1.46 -17.69 20.23
CA ILE A 349 0.04 -17.96 20.50
C ILE A 349 -0.79 -16.72 20.20
N ALA A 350 -0.34 -15.55 20.68
CA ALA A 350 -0.99 -14.28 20.40
C ALA A 350 -1.07 -14.00 18.89
N SER A 351 0.02 -14.25 18.14
CA SER A 351 0.00 -14.09 16.67
C SER A 351 -1.10 -14.92 16.01
N PHE A 352 -1.18 -16.21 16.33
CA PHE A 352 -2.19 -17.10 15.75
C PHE A 352 -3.62 -16.74 16.17
N LEU A 353 -3.85 -16.37 17.43
CA LEU A 353 -5.17 -15.92 17.89
C LEU A 353 -5.63 -14.64 17.18
N LEU A 354 -4.72 -13.67 17.01
CA LEU A 354 -4.98 -12.46 16.24
C LEU A 354 -5.32 -12.79 14.78
N PHE A 355 -4.57 -13.71 14.17
CA PHE A 355 -4.84 -14.18 12.82
C PHE A 355 -6.15 -14.97 12.69
N SER A 356 -6.59 -15.70 13.72
CA SER A 356 -7.92 -16.32 13.75
C SER A 356 -9.03 -15.26 13.66
N ILE A 357 -8.92 -14.15 14.38
CA ILE A 357 -9.90 -13.05 14.29
C ILE A 357 -9.96 -12.47 12.87
N VAL A 358 -8.80 -12.23 12.25
CA VAL A 358 -8.72 -11.71 10.87
C VAL A 358 -9.28 -12.73 9.87
N ALA A 359 -8.91 -14.01 10.02
CA ALA A 359 -9.37 -15.13 9.21
C ALA A 359 -10.90 -15.23 9.20
N ILE A 360 -11.50 -15.33 10.38
CA ILE A 360 -12.96 -15.49 10.56
C ILE A 360 -13.68 -14.26 9.99
N SER A 361 -13.17 -13.06 10.24
CA SER A 361 -13.78 -11.81 9.74
C SER A 361 -13.79 -11.73 8.20
N GLY A 362 -12.68 -12.11 7.56
CA GLY A 362 -12.58 -12.14 6.09
C GLY A 362 -13.46 -13.19 5.43
N TRP A 363 -13.52 -14.39 6.03
CA TRP A 363 -14.38 -15.48 5.57
C TRP A 363 -15.86 -15.17 5.78
N PHE A 364 -16.23 -14.58 6.92
CA PHE A 364 -17.59 -14.11 7.18
C PHE A 364 -18.10 -13.22 6.05
N TYR A 365 -17.29 -12.23 5.65
CA TYR A 365 -17.66 -11.32 4.57
C TYR A 365 -17.79 -12.04 3.22
N THR A 366 -16.91 -12.99 2.94
CA THR A 366 -16.97 -13.80 1.71
C THR A 366 -18.27 -14.60 1.64
N GLY A 367 -18.66 -15.27 2.73
CA GLY A 367 -19.95 -15.96 2.77
C GLY A 367 -21.14 -15.00 2.74
N GLU A 368 -21.03 -13.81 3.34
CA GLU A 368 -22.09 -12.79 3.25
C GLU A 368 -22.33 -12.36 1.79
N GLN A 369 -21.25 -12.19 0.99
CA GLN A 369 -21.38 -11.86 -0.43
C GLN A 369 -22.08 -12.97 -1.23
N ASN A 370 -21.76 -14.24 -0.95
CA ASN A 370 -22.39 -15.40 -1.61
C ASN A 370 -23.84 -15.60 -1.16
N ALA A 371 -24.14 -15.42 0.13
CA ALA A 371 -25.50 -15.49 0.65
C ALA A 371 -26.40 -14.42 0.04
N ARG A 372 -25.89 -13.19 -0.09
CA ARG A 372 -26.62 -12.09 -0.76
C ARG A 372 -26.85 -12.35 -2.24
N TYR A 373 -25.90 -13.01 -2.90
CA TYR A 373 -26.03 -13.36 -4.31
C TYR A 373 -27.19 -14.34 -4.55
N ILE A 374 -27.30 -15.39 -3.73
CA ILE A 374 -28.33 -16.42 -3.90
C ILE A 374 -29.67 -15.98 -3.30
N PHE A 375 -29.67 -15.51 -2.05
CA PHE A 375 -30.88 -15.33 -1.25
C PHE A 375 -31.32 -13.86 -1.11
N GLY A 376 -30.53 -12.92 -1.64
CA GLY A 376 -30.79 -11.48 -1.49
C GLY A 376 -30.48 -10.94 -0.09
N GLU A 377 -30.83 -9.68 0.14
CA GLU A 377 -30.38 -8.93 1.33
C GLU A 377 -31.11 -9.33 2.61
N LYS A 378 -32.41 -9.65 2.54
CA LYS A 378 -33.22 -10.04 3.70
C LYS A 378 -32.77 -11.38 4.31
N PHE A 379 -32.44 -12.36 3.46
CA PHE A 379 -31.99 -13.68 3.89
C PHE A 379 -30.50 -13.75 4.25
N ALA A 380 -29.70 -12.75 3.89
CA ALA A 380 -28.30 -12.67 4.33
C ALA A 380 -28.17 -12.64 5.87
N ASN A 381 -29.19 -12.19 6.59
CA ASN A 381 -29.23 -12.24 8.05
C ASN A 381 -29.26 -13.68 8.60
N VAL A 382 -29.94 -14.61 7.90
CA VAL A 382 -29.96 -16.03 8.28
C VAL A 382 -28.56 -16.62 8.21
N TYR A 383 -27.81 -16.30 7.15
CA TYR A 383 -26.41 -16.71 7.03
C TYR A 383 -25.55 -16.21 8.20
N ARG A 384 -25.77 -14.98 8.71
CA ARG A 384 -25.01 -14.48 9.86
C ARG A 384 -25.24 -15.32 11.11
N ILE A 385 -26.49 -15.71 11.36
CA ILE A 385 -26.86 -16.59 12.47
C ILE A 385 -26.21 -17.95 12.30
N LEU A 386 -26.33 -18.56 11.11
CA LEU A 386 -25.72 -19.85 10.79
C LEU A 386 -24.20 -19.83 10.95
N PHE A 387 -23.54 -18.74 10.55
CA PHE A 387 -22.10 -18.59 10.70
C PHE A 387 -21.68 -18.54 12.17
N ILE A 388 -22.39 -17.77 13.01
CA ILE A 388 -22.12 -17.69 14.46
C ILE A 388 -22.41 -19.03 15.14
N ALA A 389 -23.51 -19.70 14.76
CA ALA A 389 -23.86 -21.02 15.27
C ALA A 389 -22.80 -22.07 14.90
N SER A 390 -22.31 -22.05 13.66
CA SER A 390 -21.19 -22.89 13.21
C SER A 390 -19.91 -22.60 13.98
N LEU A 391 -19.59 -21.32 14.24
CA LEU A 391 -18.41 -20.91 14.99
C LEU A 391 -18.43 -21.47 16.43
N LEU A 392 -19.48 -21.19 17.19
CA LEU A 392 -19.59 -21.65 18.58
C LEU A 392 -19.83 -23.15 18.67
N GLY A 393 -20.63 -23.71 17.77
CA GLY A 393 -20.91 -25.15 17.70
C GLY A 393 -19.66 -25.97 17.41
N SER A 394 -18.77 -25.48 16.54
CA SER A 394 -17.49 -26.16 16.26
C SER A 394 -16.56 -26.12 17.46
N ALA A 395 -16.47 -24.98 18.15
CA ALA A 395 -15.68 -24.88 19.38
C ALA A 395 -16.22 -25.81 20.48
N TYR A 396 -17.54 -25.87 20.65
CA TYR A 396 -18.16 -26.79 21.60
C TYR A 396 -17.90 -28.25 21.24
N ALA A 397 -18.05 -28.62 19.97
CA ALA A 397 -17.74 -29.96 19.50
C ALA A 397 -16.28 -30.34 19.73
N TYR A 398 -15.32 -29.41 19.59
CA TYR A 398 -13.93 -29.65 19.94
C TYR A 398 -13.71 -29.95 21.42
N VAL A 399 -14.41 -29.23 22.31
CA VAL A 399 -14.35 -29.52 23.74
C VAL A 399 -14.85 -30.94 24.07
N GLN A 400 -15.82 -31.45 23.30
CA GLN A 400 -16.38 -32.80 23.51
C GLN A 400 -15.58 -33.92 22.84
N TYR A 401 -15.05 -33.68 21.64
CA TYR A 401 -14.49 -34.72 20.76
C TYR A 401 -12.99 -34.55 20.48
N GLY A 402 -12.36 -33.49 20.97
CA GLY A 402 -10.92 -33.23 20.88
C GLY A 402 -10.38 -33.08 19.46
N GLU A 403 -9.10 -33.43 19.29
CA GLU A 403 -8.34 -33.27 18.04
C GLU A 403 -8.89 -34.10 16.87
N GLU A 404 -9.57 -35.22 17.13
CA GLU A 404 -10.14 -36.06 16.08
C GLU A 404 -11.23 -35.29 15.29
N PHE A 405 -12.06 -34.53 16.01
CA PHE A 405 -13.06 -33.66 15.39
C PHE A 405 -12.40 -32.58 14.53
N LEU A 406 -11.31 -31.99 15.02
CA LEU A 406 -10.52 -31.02 14.27
C LEU A 406 -10.05 -31.61 12.94
N LEU A 407 -9.43 -32.78 12.94
CA LEU A 407 -8.94 -33.44 11.71
C LEU A 407 -10.07 -33.77 10.72
N ARG A 408 -11.24 -34.23 11.21
CA ARG A 408 -12.41 -34.49 10.36
C ARG A 408 -12.91 -33.20 9.68
N VAL A 409 -12.97 -32.09 10.42
CA VAL A 409 -13.38 -30.79 9.88
C VAL A 409 -12.39 -30.27 8.84
N PHE A 410 -11.08 -30.48 9.04
CA PHE A 410 -10.07 -30.17 8.02
C PHE A 410 -10.31 -30.93 6.72
N GLY A 411 -10.57 -32.23 6.79
CA GLY A 411 -10.86 -33.06 5.60
C GLY A 411 -12.08 -32.58 4.82
N ILE A 412 -13.18 -32.33 5.52
CA ILE A 412 -14.41 -31.78 4.92
C ILE A 412 -14.13 -30.41 4.30
N GLY A 413 -13.45 -29.51 5.02
CA GLY A 413 -13.14 -28.17 4.56
C GLY A 413 -12.27 -28.16 3.30
N TYR A 414 -11.23 -28.99 3.26
CA TYR A 414 -10.36 -29.13 2.10
C TYR A 414 -11.06 -29.77 0.90
N GLY A 415 -11.92 -30.77 1.10
CA GLY A 415 -12.76 -31.33 0.03
C GLY A 415 -13.69 -30.28 -0.59
N LEU A 416 -14.40 -29.51 0.25
CA LEU A 416 -15.29 -28.43 -0.19
C LEU A 416 -14.53 -27.29 -0.90
N ALA A 417 -13.32 -26.99 -0.43
CA ALA A 417 -12.44 -26.01 -1.06
C ALA A 417 -12.03 -26.41 -2.48
N LEU A 418 -11.69 -27.68 -2.71
CA LEU A 418 -11.39 -28.19 -4.05
C LEU A 418 -12.59 -28.04 -4.99
N ILE A 419 -13.79 -28.38 -4.53
CA ILE A 419 -15.04 -28.20 -5.30
C ILE A 419 -15.27 -26.72 -5.63
N THR A 420 -15.07 -25.85 -4.64
CA THR A 420 -15.25 -24.39 -4.80
C THR A 420 -14.22 -23.75 -5.73
N ALA A 421 -13.01 -24.30 -5.81
CA ALA A 421 -11.96 -23.78 -6.68
C ALA A 421 -12.25 -23.99 -8.18
N VAL A 422 -12.92 -25.08 -8.55
CA VAL A 422 -13.12 -25.46 -9.97
C VAL A 422 -13.78 -24.33 -10.80
N PRO A 423 -14.95 -23.78 -10.42
CA PRO A 423 -15.56 -22.69 -11.18
C PRO A 423 -14.68 -21.44 -11.30
N VAL A 424 -13.94 -21.12 -10.24
CA VAL A 424 -13.07 -19.94 -10.20
C VAL A 424 -11.91 -20.12 -11.16
N LEU A 425 -11.19 -21.24 -11.06
CA LEU A 425 -10.02 -21.53 -11.89
C LEU A 425 -10.36 -21.53 -13.38
N ILE A 426 -11.47 -22.16 -13.78
CA ILE A 426 -11.98 -22.11 -15.17
C ILE A 426 -12.21 -20.66 -15.60
N SER A 427 -12.82 -19.85 -14.74
CA SER A 427 -13.13 -18.46 -15.03
C SER A 427 -11.87 -17.60 -15.21
N LEU A 428 -10.81 -17.84 -14.43
CA LEU A 428 -9.56 -17.10 -14.56
C LEU A 428 -8.90 -17.32 -15.93
N VAL A 429 -8.99 -18.53 -16.48
CA VAL A 429 -8.48 -18.85 -17.83
C VAL A 429 -9.28 -18.11 -18.90
N LEU A 430 -10.61 -18.28 -18.85
CA LEU A 430 -11.52 -17.74 -19.88
C LEU A 430 -11.55 -16.20 -19.89
N LEU A 431 -11.42 -15.58 -18.71
CA LEU A 431 -11.50 -14.13 -18.54
C LEU A 431 -10.13 -13.44 -18.50
N ALA A 432 -9.04 -14.16 -18.77
CA ALA A 432 -7.68 -13.60 -18.77
C ALA A 432 -7.53 -12.41 -19.72
N LYS A 433 -8.23 -12.43 -20.87
CA LYS A 433 -8.29 -11.31 -21.83
C LYS A 433 -8.85 -10.02 -21.21
N VAL A 434 -9.85 -10.14 -20.34
CA VAL A 434 -10.48 -8.97 -19.69
C VAL A 434 -9.50 -8.34 -18.70
N ALA A 435 -8.86 -9.15 -17.87
CA ALA A 435 -7.84 -8.66 -16.93
C ALA A 435 -6.64 -8.04 -17.66
N GLN A 436 -6.21 -8.63 -18.78
CA GLN A 436 -5.18 -8.06 -19.66
C GLN A 436 -5.59 -6.69 -20.22
N GLY A 437 -6.86 -6.53 -20.62
CA GLY A 437 -7.39 -5.24 -21.09
C GLY A 437 -7.38 -4.16 -19.99
N GLU A 438 -7.77 -4.51 -18.77
CA GLU A 438 -7.70 -3.59 -17.63
C GLU A 438 -6.26 -3.23 -17.24
N LEU A 439 -5.33 -4.18 -17.35
CA LEU A 439 -3.90 -3.91 -17.18
C LEU A 439 -3.39 -2.95 -18.26
N ARG A 440 -3.77 -3.15 -19.53
CA ARG A 440 -3.35 -2.28 -20.62
C ARG A 440 -3.85 -0.84 -20.42
N LYS A 441 -5.13 -0.67 -20.07
CA LYS A 441 -5.70 0.65 -19.73
C LYS A 441 -4.96 1.33 -18.59
N PHE A 442 -4.57 0.56 -17.57
CA PHE A 442 -3.78 1.10 -16.46
C PHE A 442 -2.42 1.63 -16.93
N LEU A 443 -1.74 0.91 -17.82
CA LEU A 443 -0.45 1.31 -18.38
C LEU A 443 -0.56 2.51 -19.35
N GLU A 444 -1.59 2.52 -20.22
CA GLU A 444 -1.88 3.62 -21.16
C GLU A 444 -2.19 4.94 -20.42
N GLY A 445 -2.78 4.88 -19.22
CA GLY A 445 -3.04 6.04 -18.35
C GLY A 445 -1.80 6.68 -17.72
N GLY A 446 -0.62 6.55 -18.34
CA GLY A 446 0.64 7.16 -17.89
C GLY A 446 1.44 6.35 -16.87
N ALA A 447 0.98 5.16 -16.45
CA ALA A 447 1.71 4.29 -15.54
C ALA A 447 2.87 3.57 -16.26
N HIS A 448 3.98 4.28 -16.45
CA HIS A 448 5.21 3.68 -16.97
C HIS A 448 5.93 2.95 -15.83
N TYR A 449 6.01 1.63 -15.97
CA TYR A 449 6.74 0.74 -15.07
C TYR A 449 8.21 0.72 -15.48
N GLU A 450 9.08 1.07 -14.55
CA GLU A 450 10.53 0.90 -14.66
C GLU A 450 10.98 0.33 -13.32
N ILE A 451 11.53 -0.88 -13.29
CA ILE A 451 11.92 -1.58 -12.05
C ILE A 451 12.74 -0.65 -11.14
N PHE A 452 13.75 0.02 -11.70
CA PHE A 452 14.62 0.94 -10.96
C PHE A 452 13.85 2.15 -10.42
N LYS A 453 12.95 2.75 -11.21
CA LYS A 453 12.13 3.88 -10.78
C LYS A 453 11.14 3.46 -9.69
N ASP A 454 10.47 2.33 -9.84
CA ASP A 454 9.51 1.84 -8.85
C ASP A 454 10.21 1.42 -7.56
N PHE A 455 11.39 0.80 -7.66
CA PHE A 455 12.25 0.52 -6.51
C PHE A 455 12.72 1.81 -5.82
N TYR A 456 13.17 2.81 -6.59
CA TYR A 456 13.54 4.13 -6.06
C TYR A 456 12.36 4.82 -5.37
N LEU A 457 11.17 4.82 -5.99
CA LEU A 457 9.95 5.38 -5.40
C LEU A 457 9.49 4.59 -4.17
N LEU A 458 9.71 3.27 -4.14
CA LEU A 458 9.49 2.43 -2.96
C LEU A 458 10.44 2.83 -1.82
N LEU A 459 11.74 2.94 -2.09
CA LEU A 459 12.74 3.40 -1.13
C LEU A 459 12.35 4.76 -0.55
N LEU A 460 11.98 5.71 -1.44
CA LEU A 460 11.48 7.02 -1.04
C LEU A 460 10.24 6.91 -0.18
N SER A 461 9.34 5.98 -0.45
CA SER A 461 8.11 5.84 0.34
C SER A 461 8.33 5.31 1.76
N ILE A 462 9.24 4.34 1.92
CA ILE A 462 9.57 3.72 3.21
C ILE A 462 10.41 4.67 4.06
N LEU A 463 11.29 5.45 3.43
CA LEU A 463 12.15 6.40 4.13
C LEU A 463 11.31 7.34 5.03
N PRO A 464 11.66 7.51 6.32
CA PRO A 464 11.03 8.49 7.22
C PRO A 464 11.46 9.91 6.83
N LYS A 465 11.02 10.36 5.64
CA LYS A 465 11.44 11.59 4.95
C LYS A 465 11.40 12.84 5.83
N ASN A 466 10.38 12.95 6.67
CA ASN A 466 10.24 14.07 7.60
C ASN A 466 11.34 14.07 8.66
N LEU A 467 11.66 12.92 9.25
CA LEU A 467 12.77 12.78 10.19
C LEU A 467 14.11 13.06 9.51
N VAL A 468 14.33 12.49 8.31
CA VAL A 468 15.56 12.72 7.54
C VAL A 468 15.72 14.20 7.20
N SER A 469 14.66 14.87 6.74
CA SER A 469 14.72 16.30 6.38
C SER A 469 14.87 17.19 7.61
N LEU A 470 14.28 16.82 8.75
CA LEU A 470 14.49 17.50 10.03
C LEU A 470 15.95 17.41 10.48
N LEU A 471 16.52 16.20 10.49
CA LEU A 471 17.93 15.97 10.83
C LEU A 471 18.85 16.73 9.88
N PHE A 472 18.56 16.69 8.58
CA PHE A 472 19.31 17.43 7.58
C PHE A 472 19.26 18.94 7.83
N GLY A 473 18.08 19.50 8.14
CA GLY A 473 17.93 20.91 8.49
C GLY A 473 18.72 21.32 9.74
N ILE A 474 18.78 20.44 10.75
CA ILE A 474 19.62 20.64 11.94
C ILE A 474 21.11 20.65 11.54
N LEU A 475 21.57 19.64 10.80
CA LEU A 475 22.95 19.53 10.32
C LEU A 475 23.36 20.72 9.46
N ALA A 476 22.51 21.13 8.52
CA ALA A 476 22.76 22.27 7.65
C ALA A 476 22.81 23.60 8.41
N SER A 477 22.20 23.68 9.59
CA SER A 477 22.20 24.87 10.44
C SER A 477 23.35 24.87 11.46
N LEU A 478 24.13 23.79 11.58
CA LEU A 478 25.27 23.72 12.48
C LEU A 478 26.33 24.76 12.11
N ARG A 479 26.87 25.41 13.15
CA ARG A 479 27.98 26.35 13.04
C ARG A 479 29.29 25.61 13.33
N LEU A 480 29.87 25.00 12.30
CA LEU A 480 31.16 24.31 12.43
C LEU A 480 32.31 25.32 12.45
N PRO A 481 33.48 24.94 13.00
CA PRO A 481 34.70 25.74 12.87
C PRO A 481 34.97 26.15 11.42
N ARG A 482 35.44 27.40 11.21
CA ARG A 482 35.58 27.98 9.87
C ARG A 482 36.44 27.15 8.90
N PHE A 483 37.48 26.49 9.41
CA PHE A 483 38.35 25.64 8.60
C PHE A 483 37.63 24.39 8.03
N ILE A 484 36.51 23.96 8.61
CA ILE A 484 35.65 22.88 8.12
C ILE A 484 34.52 23.44 7.26
N MET A 485 33.87 24.52 7.72
CA MET A 485 32.70 25.10 7.05
C MET A 485 33.05 25.64 5.65
N ILE A 486 34.17 26.38 5.51
CA ILE A 486 34.55 27.01 4.24
C ILE A 486 34.73 25.97 3.12
N PRO A 487 35.48 24.85 3.31
CA PRO A 487 35.53 23.77 2.33
C PRO A 487 34.17 23.19 1.97
N ILE A 488 33.29 22.96 2.94
CA ILE A 488 31.92 22.43 2.70
C ILE A 488 31.13 23.38 1.80
N LEU A 489 31.15 24.69 2.11
CA LEU A 489 30.44 25.70 1.32
C LEU A 489 31.00 25.78 -0.11
N LYS A 490 32.33 25.78 -0.27
CA LYS A 490 32.99 25.78 -1.59
C LYS A 490 32.65 24.52 -2.40
N ALA A 491 32.67 23.35 -1.76
CA ALA A 491 32.31 22.09 -2.40
C ALA A 491 30.83 22.10 -2.84
N PHE A 492 29.94 22.60 -1.99
CA PHE A 492 28.52 22.75 -2.31
C PHE A 492 28.28 23.72 -3.47
N ALA A 493 28.91 24.90 -3.43
CA ALA A 493 28.83 25.89 -4.50
C ALA A 493 29.34 25.33 -5.85
N LYS A 494 30.44 24.56 -5.83
CA LYS A 494 30.98 23.90 -7.02
C LYS A 494 30.06 22.80 -7.55
N ALA A 495 29.56 21.92 -6.67
CA ALA A 495 28.70 20.80 -7.05
C ALA A 495 27.40 21.26 -7.72
N TYR A 496 26.80 22.34 -7.22
CA TYR A 496 25.57 22.90 -7.76
C TYR A 496 25.77 24.09 -8.70
N LYS A 497 27.01 24.47 -9.03
CA LYS A 497 27.32 25.61 -9.93
C LYS A 497 26.64 26.93 -9.49
N ILE A 498 26.67 27.21 -8.18
CA ILE A 498 26.07 28.42 -7.61
C ILE A 498 26.87 29.65 -8.04
N ASN A 499 26.18 30.67 -8.56
CA ASN A 499 26.79 31.95 -8.87
C ASN A 499 27.05 32.74 -7.57
N LEU A 500 28.33 32.88 -7.20
CA LEU A 500 28.73 33.60 -6.00
C LEU A 500 28.81 35.13 -6.20
N ASN A 501 28.88 35.59 -7.46
CA ASN A 501 29.10 37.01 -7.75
C ASN A 501 27.88 37.89 -7.41
N GLU A 502 26.69 37.29 -7.43
CA GLU A 502 25.42 37.94 -7.10
C GLU A 502 25.07 37.89 -5.59
N ALA A 503 25.78 37.09 -4.79
CA ALA A 503 25.52 36.95 -3.36
C ALA A 503 25.95 38.22 -2.59
N GLU A 504 25.17 38.61 -1.59
CA GLU A 504 25.45 39.79 -0.75
C GLU A 504 26.76 39.65 0.03
N LEU A 505 27.04 38.45 0.56
CA LEU A 505 28.23 38.15 1.37
C LEU A 505 29.20 37.25 0.61
N GLU A 506 30.47 37.32 0.97
CA GLU A 506 31.47 36.36 0.51
C GLU A 506 31.24 34.98 1.14
N ILE A 507 31.64 33.92 0.42
CA ILE A 507 31.41 32.54 0.85
C ILE A 507 31.98 32.22 2.24
N LYS A 508 33.05 32.93 2.65
CA LYS A 508 33.72 32.74 3.95
C LYS A 508 32.96 33.35 5.14
N GLU A 509 31.98 34.20 4.88
CA GLU A 509 31.21 34.93 5.89
C GLU A 509 29.97 34.17 6.36
N TYR A 510 29.55 33.14 5.62
CA TYR A 510 28.44 32.28 6.01
C TYR A 510 28.87 31.28 7.10
N ASN A 511 28.11 31.26 8.21
CA ASN A 511 28.41 30.43 9.38
C ASN A 511 27.81 29.03 9.30
N SER A 512 26.96 28.75 8.30
CA SER A 512 26.36 27.44 8.09
C SER A 512 25.93 27.25 6.64
N LEU A 513 25.73 25.99 6.25
CA LEU A 513 25.23 25.64 4.91
C LEU A 513 23.85 26.25 4.65
N ASN A 514 22.97 26.26 5.66
CA ASN A 514 21.62 26.82 5.53
C ASN A 514 21.64 28.35 5.36
N GLN A 515 22.56 29.04 6.03
CA GLN A 515 22.75 30.48 5.85
C GLN A 515 23.25 30.81 4.43
N PHE A 516 24.17 30.00 3.90
CA PHE A 516 24.65 30.13 2.52
C PHE A 516 23.56 29.78 1.49
N PHE A 517 22.78 28.74 1.73
CA PHE A 517 21.69 28.32 0.85
C PHE A 517 20.59 29.38 0.76
N THR A 518 20.29 30.03 1.89
CA THR A 518 19.33 31.15 2.00
C THR A 518 20.01 32.52 1.88
N ARG A 519 21.18 32.60 1.22
CA ARG A 519 21.90 33.85 0.93
C ARG A 519 20.95 34.92 0.39
N ALA A 520 21.16 36.17 0.77
CA ALA A 520 20.57 37.30 0.07
C ALA A 520 21.38 37.63 -1.19
N LEU A 521 20.77 38.31 -2.14
CA LEU A 521 21.45 38.85 -3.32
C LEU A 521 21.85 40.31 -3.10
N LYS A 522 22.86 40.77 -3.82
CA LYS A 522 23.25 42.19 -3.86
C LYS A 522 22.09 43.07 -4.32
N ALA A 523 22.02 44.30 -3.81
CA ALA A 523 21.08 45.29 -4.30
C ALA A 523 21.24 45.50 -5.81
N GLY A 524 20.14 45.51 -6.56
CA GLY A 524 20.14 45.62 -8.02
C GLY A 524 20.46 44.33 -8.78
N ALA A 525 20.71 43.19 -8.10
CA ALA A 525 20.97 41.90 -8.77
C ALA A 525 19.78 41.39 -9.60
N ARG A 526 18.57 41.88 -9.31
CA ARG A 526 17.34 41.63 -10.08
C ARG A 526 16.60 42.94 -10.31
N ILE A 527 16.03 43.08 -11.50
CA ILE A 527 15.17 44.20 -11.88
C ILE A 527 13.72 43.72 -11.71
N ILE A 528 12.94 44.45 -10.91
CA ILE A 528 11.52 44.18 -10.72
C ILE A 528 10.75 45.07 -11.68
N ASP A 529 9.86 44.49 -12.49
CA ASP A 529 8.97 45.27 -13.37
C ASP A 529 8.20 46.31 -12.54
N SER A 530 8.19 47.57 -12.96
CA SER A 530 7.52 48.67 -12.27
C SER A 530 6.01 48.76 -12.56
N ALA A 531 5.50 48.14 -13.61
CA ALA A 531 4.09 48.25 -14.01
C ALA A 531 3.13 47.74 -12.93
N GLU A 532 2.17 48.57 -12.50
CA GLU A 532 1.29 48.26 -11.36
C GLU A 532 0.44 47.00 -11.60
N ASN A 533 0.02 46.75 -12.85
CA ASN A 533 -0.75 45.58 -13.25
C ASN A 533 0.11 44.36 -13.66
N ALA A 534 1.45 44.45 -13.59
CA ALA A 534 2.31 43.31 -13.88
C ALA A 534 2.43 42.37 -12.67
N LEU A 535 2.22 41.08 -12.91
CA LEU A 535 2.58 40.02 -11.97
C LEU A 535 3.99 39.55 -12.32
N VAL A 536 4.87 39.46 -11.32
CA VAL A 536 6.25 39.03 -11.51
C VAL A 536 6.50 37.64 -10.92
N SER A 537 7.53 36.95 -11.42
CA SER A 537 7.99 35.71 -10.81
C SER A 537 8.41 35.97 -9.35
N PRO A 538 7.91 35.17 -8.39
CA PRO A 538 8.26 35.32 -6.99
C PRO A 538 9.62 34.70 -6.64
N VAL A 539 10.24 33.95 -7.57
CA VAL A 539 11.44 33.14 -7.32
C VAL A 539 12.35 33.07 -8.53
N ASP A 540 13.62 32.74 -8.29
CA ASP A 540 14.51 32.21 -9.32
C ASP A 540 14.23 30.72 -9.50
N ALA A 541 13.78 30.31 -10.67
CA ALA A 541 13.28 28.96 -10.88
C ALA A 541 13.19 28.59 -12.37
N ARG A 542 12.78 27.35 -12.63
CA ARG A 542 12.31 26.89 -13.93
C ARG A 542 10.78 26.80 -13.95
N ILE A 543 10.14 27.32 -14.99
CA ILE A 543 8.67 27.18 -15.16
C ILE A 543 8.37 25.76 -15.67
N THR A 544 7.63 24.98 -14.89
CA THR A 544 7.35 23.56 -15.21
C THR A 544 5.94 23.31 -15.74
N GLY A 545 5.05 24.28 -15.57
CA GLY A 545 3.68 24.23 -16.09
C GLY A 545 2.88 25.46 -15.68
N PHE A 546 2.00 25.90 -16.56
CA PHE A 546 1.03 26.97 -16.33
C PHE A 546 -0.19 26.75 -17.21
N GLY A 547 -1.33 27.35 -16.84
CA GLY A 547 -2.55 27.26 -17.62
C GLY A 547 -3.81 27.54 -16.80
N ASP A 548 -4.94 27.15 -17.36
CA ASP A 548 -6.26 27.27 -16.72
C ASP A 548 -6.55 26.10 -15.79
N ILE A 549 -7.35 26.38 -14.77
CA ILE A 549 -7.93 25.38 -13.87
C ILE A 549 -9.31 25.05 -14.40
N ASN A 550 -9.69 23.78 -14.55
CA ASN A 550 -11.01 23.39 -15.06
C ASN A 550 -11.73 22.53 -14.03
N ASP A 551 -12.87 22.95 -13.50
CA ASP A 551 -13.67 22.18 -12.54
C ASP A 551 -12.84 21.65 -11.35
N GLN A 552 -11.98 22.51 -10.79
CA GLN A 552 -11.01 22.20 -9.74
C GLN A 552 -9.88 21.23 -10.13
N VAL A 553 -9.70 20.91 -11.40
CA VAL A 553 -8.60 20.08 -11.88
C VAL A 553 -7.50 20.96 -12.46
N ILE A 554 -6.29 20.84 -11.90
CA ILE A 554 -5.09 21.45 -12.44
C ILE A 554 -4.38 20.39 -13.29
N LEU A 555 -4.27 20.65 -14.60
CA LEU A 555 -3.60 19.79 -15.56
C LEU A 555 -2.19 20.31 -15.82
N GLN A 556 -1.18 19.68 -15.24
CA GLN A 556 0.22 19.99 -15.56
C GLN A 556 0.67 19.35 -16.87
N ALA A 557 1.73 19.91 -17.45
CA ALA A 557 2.44 19.32 -18.58
C ALA A 557 2.75 17.82 -18.32
N LYS A 558 2.68 17.00 -19.38
CA LYS A 558 2.86 15.52 -19.35
C LYS A 558 1.74 14.74 -18.61
N GLY A 559 0.55 15.31 -18.46
CA GLY A 559 -0.67 14.56 -18.08
C GLY A 559 -0.80 14.23 -16.59
N VAL A 560 -0.09 14.95 -15.72
CA VAL A 560 -0.26 14.84 -14.26
C VAL A 560 -1.32 15.83 -13.81
N ASP A 561 -2.39 15.32 -13.22
CA ASP A 561 -3.48 16.12 -12.69
C ASP A 561 -3.52 16.10 -11.15
N TYR A 562 -4.00 17.20 -10.56
CA TYR A 562 -4.35 17.23 -9.15
C TYR A 562 -5.53 18.15 -8.87
N ASN A 563 -6.23 17.84 -7.79
CA ASN A 563 -7.40 18.59 -7.38
C ASN A 563 -7.00 19.87 -6.62
N LEU A 564 -7.62 20.99 -7.00
CA LEU A 564 -7.38 22.31 -6.44
C LEU A 564 -7.69 22.35 -4.94
N LYS A 565 -8.82 21.77 -4.50
CA LYS A 565 -9.20 21.71 -3.09
C LYS A 565 -8.15 20.96 -2.27
N GLU A 566 -7.60 19.86 -2.80
CA GLU A 566 -6.50 19.17 -2.13
C GLU A 566 -5.23 20.03 -2.07
N LEU A 567 -4.93 20.82 -3.11
CA LEU A 567 -3.75 21.70 -3.13
C LEU A 567 -3.89 22.88 -2.17
N ILE A 568 -5.03 23.56 -2.12
CA ILE A 568 -5.22 24.74 -1.25
C ILE A 568 -5.63 24.37 0.18
N GLY A 569 -6.09 23.14 0.41
CA GLY A 569 -6.46 22.57 1.70
C GLY A 569 -7.82 23.04 2.24
N GLY A 570 -7.99 24.36 2.41
CA GLY A 570 -9.20 24.97 2.97
C GLY A 570 -10.29 25.34 1.95
N ASP A 571 -11.53 25.46 2.41
CA ASP A 571 -12.68 25.81 1.57
C ASP A 571 -12.88 27.33 1.39
N LYS A 572 -12.23 28.15 2.24
CA LYS A 572 -12.46 29.61 2.34
C LYS A 572 -12.34 30.36 1.01
N TYR A 573 -11.30 30.06 0.23
CA TYR A 573 -11.03 30.74 -1.04
C TYR A 573 -11.20 29.82 -2.26
N LEU A 574 -11.70 28.60 -2.07
CA LEU A 574 -11.80 27.60 -3.13
C LEU A 574 -12.62 28.11 -4.32
N SER A 575 -13.81 28.65 -4.05
CA SER A 575 -14.72 29.15 -5.09
C SER A 575 -14.17 30.33 -5.90
N LYS A 576 -13.22 31.11 -5.34
CA LYS A 576 -12.57 32.21 -6.05
C LYS A 576 -11.51 31.71 -7.04
N PHE A 577 -10.85 30.60 -6.71
CA PHE A 577 -9.80 30.00 -7.52
C PHE A 577 -10.32 28.96 -8.50
N GLU A 578 -11.57 28.51 -8.36
CA GLU A 578 -12.26 27.72 -9.37
C GLU A 578 -12.28 28.44 -10.70
N ASN A 579 -11.85 27.75 -11.76
CA ASN A 579 -11.72 28.31 -13.10
C ASN A 579 -10.75 29.50 -13.20
N GLY A 580 -9.81 29.57 -12.25
CA GLY A 580 -8.67 30.49 -12.25
C GLY A 580 -7.51 30.03 -13.11
N LYS A 581 -6.34 30.65 -12.89
CA LYS A 581 -5.08 30.28 -13.54
C LYS A 581 -4.06 29.79 -12.53
N TYR A 582 -3.13 28.95 -12.98
CA TYR A 582 -2.04 28.46 -12.15
C TYR A 582 -0.70 28.54 -12.87
N ILE A 583 0.39 28.65 -12.11
CA ILE A 583 1.77 28.51 -12.62
C ILE A 583 2.66 27.85 -11.57
N THR A 584 3.55 26.95 -12.01
CA THR A 584 4.42 26.13 -11.15
C THR A 584 5.90 26.42 -11.44
N PHE A 585 6.61 26.82 -10.39
CA PHE A 585 8.04 27.14 -10.38
C PHE A 585 8.84 26.06 -9.63
N TYR A 586 9.76 25.40 -10.32
CA TYR A 586 10.69 24.45 -9.71
C TYR A 586 12.02 25.15 -9.38
N LEU A 587 12.39 25.17 -8.10
CA LEU A 587 13.65 25.71 -7.63
C LEU A 587 14.67 24.57 -7.54
N SER A 588 15.72 24.64 -8.35
CA SER A 588 16.82 23.70 -8.27
C SER A 588 17.85 24.17 -7.24
N PRO A 589 18.65 23.28 -6.62
CA PRO A 589 19.56 23.67 -5.52
C PRO A 589 20.59 24.77 -5.84
N GLN A 590 20.81 25.07 -7.12
CA GLN A 590 21.68 26.16 -7.57
C GLN A 590 21.03 27.54 -7.48
N ASP A 591 19.70 27.60 -7.50
CA ASP A 591 18.94 28.83 -7.62
C ASP A 591 18.89 29.59 -6.28
N TYR A 592 18.33 30.79 -6.29
CA TYR A 592 18.10 31.59 -5.11
C TYR A 592 16.77 31.22 -4.44
N HIS A 593 16.82 30.85 -3.15
CA HIS A 593 15.71 30.17 -2.45
C HIS A 593 14.89 31.06 -1.51
N ARG A 594 15.00 32.38 -1.65
CA ARG A 594 14.02 33.29 -1.06
C ARG A 594 12.88 33.55 -2.04
N ILE A 595 11.73 33.83 -1.48
CA ILE A 595 10.45 33.91 -2.16
C ILE A 595 9.96 35.33 -1.94
N HIS A 596 9.60 35.98 -3.03
CA HIS A 596 9.23 37.38 -3.07
C HIS A 596 7.74 37.52 -3.37
N SER A 597 7.16 38.66 -3.02
CA SER A 597 5.77 38.95 -3.37
C SER A 597 5.66 39.16 -4.88
N PRO A 598 4.78 38.43 -5.59
CA PRO A 598 4.65 38.56 -7.04
C PRO A 598 3.90 39.83 -7.47
N ALA A 599 3.24 40.51 -6.53
CA ALA A 599 2.52 41.76 -6.72
C ALA A 599 2.48 42.56 -5.41
N TYR A 600 2.14 43.84 -5.51
CA TYR A 600 1.79 44.64 -4.34
C TYR A 600 0.44 44.18 -3.79
N GLY A 601 0.31 44.08 -2.47
CA GLY A 601 -0.95 43.65 -1.87
C GLY A 601 -0.96 43.54 -0.35
N ARG A 602 -2.12 43.13 0.17
CA ARG A 602 -2.34 42.84 1.59
C ARG A 602 -2.30 41.33 1.83
N ILE A 603 -1.50 40.89 2.78
CA ILE A 603 -1.47 39.49 3.24
C ILE A 603 -2.71 39.26 4.10
N LEU A 604 -3.62 38.40 3.64
CA LEU A 604 -4.86 38.08 4.35
C LEU A 604 -4.64 37.05 5.47
N GLY A 605 -3.60 36.22 5.35
CA GLY A 605 -3.37 35.12 6.27
C GLY A 605 -2.62 33.98 5.61
N TYR A 606 -2.58 32.85 6.30
CA TYR A 606 -1.93 31.65 5.80
C TYR A 606 -2.70 30.37 6.11
N TYR A 607 -2.43 29.35 5.30
CA TYR A 607 -2.84 27.98 5.56
C TYR A 607 -1.63 27.05 5.51
N TYR A 608 -1.42 26.28 6.57
CA TYR A 608 -0.37 25.29 6.70
C TYR A 608 -0.98 23.90 6.73
N GLU A 609 -0.56 23.06 5.77
CA GLU A 609 -0.91 21.64 5.76
C GLU A 609 0.33 20.80 6.02
N PRO A 610 0.37 20.02 7.11
CA PRO A 610 1.37 18.99 7.28
C PRO A 610 1.21 17.88 6.22
N GLY A 611 2.29 17.57 5.51
CA GLY A 611 2.33 16.50 4.52
C GLY A 611 3.58 15.62 4.61
N LYS A 612 3.85 14.87 3.54
CA LYS A 612 5.14 14.19 3.36
C LYS A 612 6.18 15.20 2.82
N LEU A 613 7.40 14.75 2.59
CA LEU A 613 8.45 15.53 1.94
C LEU A 613 9.05 14.69 0.82
N PHE A 614 8.22 14.31 -0.17
CA PHE A 614 8.71 13.67 -1.38
C PHE A 614 9.60 14.65 -2.16
N PRO A 615 10.63 14.15 -2.87
CA PRO A 615 11.43 15.02 -3.71
C PRO A 615 10.55 15.57 -4.84
N VAL A 616 10.80 16.80 -5.26
CA VAL A 616 10.05 17.48 -6.34
C VAL A 616 10.79 17.41 -7.68
N ASN A 617 11.71 16.45 -7.83
CA ASN A 617 12.36 16.19 -9.11
C ASN A 617 11.36 15.60 -10.11
N GLU A 618 11.68 15.71 -11.39
CA GLU A 618 10.80 15.24 -12.48
C GLU A 618 10.34 13.79 -12.31
N LEU A 619 11.25 12.90 -11.91
CA LEU A 619 10.93 11.48 -11.68
C LEU A 619 9.82 11.29 -10.63
N ALA A 620 9.85 12.03 -9.53
CA ALA A 620 8.85 11.93 -8.48
C ALA A 620 7.55 12.65 -8.85
N VAL A 621 7.62 13.83 -9.49
CA VAL A 621 6.43 14.57 -9.96
C VAL A 621 5.63 13.73 -10.95
N PHE A 622 6.28 13.06 -11.91
CA PHE A 622 5.61 12.14 -12.84
C PHE A 622 5.28 10.79 -12.22
N GLY A 623 6.04 10.33 -11.23
CA GLY A 623 5.87 9.02 -10.59
C GLY A 623 4.84 8.98 -9.46
N ILE A 624 4.45 10.13 -8.91
CA ILE A 624 3.56 10.27 -7.76
C ILE A 624 2.43 11.24 -8.13
N ARG A 625 1.29 10.70 -8.57
CA ARG A 625 0.10 11.50 -8.85
C ARG A 625 -0.31 12.30 -7.61
N GLY A 626 -0.58 13.60 -7.81
CA GLY A 626 -0.89 14.53 -6.72
C GLY A 626 0.26 14.77 -5.75
N LEU A 627 1.51 14.84 -6.23
CA LEU A 627 2.68 15.05 -5.37
C LEU A 627 2.58 16.32 -4.53
N PHE A 628 2.23 17.46 -5.13
CA PHE A 628 2.22 18.74 -4.40
C PHE A 628 1.20 18.80 -3.26
N PRO A 629 -0.07 18.34 -3.44
CA PRO A 629 -1.01 18.20 -2.33
C PRO A 629 -0.59 17.19 -1.25
N LYS A 630 0.24 16.18 -1.59
CA LYS A 630 0.75 15.20 -0.62
C LYS A 630 1.90 15.75 0.22
N ASN A 631 2.63 16.72 -0.30
CA ASN A 631 3.76 17.32 0.40
C ASN A 631 3.31 18.36 1.42
N GLU A 632 4.15 18.55 2.43
CA GLU A 632 4.03 19.66 3.37
C GLU A 632 4.08 20.98 2.62
N ARG A 633 3.16 21.88 2.96
CA ARG A 633 3.05 23.16 2.26
C ARG A 633 2.53 24.27 3.17
N LEU A 634 2.96 25.48 2.85
CA LEU A 634 2.51 26.71 3.48
C LEU A 634 1.99 27.66 2.39
N ILE A 635 0.75 28.10 2.54
CA ILE A 635 0.06 28.93 1.56
C ILE A 635 -0.10 30.32 2.17
N THR A 636 0.31 31.35 1.45
CA THR A 636 -0.01 32.73 1.80
C THR A 636 -1.07 33.25 0.84
N PHE A 637 -2.14 33.83 1.38
CA PHE A 637 -3.17 34.48 0.58
C PHE A 637 -2.87 35.97 0.50
N LEU A 638 -2.66 36.47 -0.72
CA LEU A 638 -2.34 37.85 -1.01
C LEU A 638 -3.52 38.47 -1.76
N GLN A 639 -4.16 39.47 -1.15
CA GLN A 639 -5.13 40.31 -1.84
C GLN A 639 -4.38 41.42 -2.57
N THR A 640 -4.38 41.39 -3.90
CA THR A 640 -3.87 42.48 -4.73
C THR A 640 -5.00 43.44 -5.07
N GLU A 641 -4.65 44.56 -5.71
CA GLU A 641 -5.63 45.50 -6.28
C GLU A 641 -6.44 44.91 -7.45
N PHE A 642 -6.00 43.79 -8.01
CA PHE A 642 -6.56 43.16 -9.22
C PHE A 642 -7.26 41.82 -8.96
N GLY A 643 -7.04 41.22 -7.79
CA GLY A 643 -7.58 39.91 -7.45
C GLY A 643 -6.79 39.18 -6.37
N LEU A 644 -7.30 38.03 -5.95
CA LEU A 644 -6.65 37.16 -4.97
C LEU A 644 -5.56 36.30 -5.63
N VAL A 645 -4.41 36.19 -4.95
CA VAL A 645 -3.30 35.33 -5.34
C VAL A 645 -2.93 34.42 -4.18
N ALA A 646 -2.90 33.10 -4.38
CA ALA A 646 -2.34 32.16 -3.42
C ALA A 646 -0.88 31.85 -3.78
N VAL A 647 0.05 32.18 -2.89
CA VAL A 647 1.48 31.87 -3.02
C VAL A 647 1.79 30.61 -2.22
N ILE A 648 1.78 29.46 -2.89
CA ILE A 648 1.90 28.14 -2.30
C ILE A 648 3.37 27.73 -2.27
N LYS A 649 3.88 27.48 -1.07
CA LYS A 649 5.26 27.07 -0.81
C LYS A 649 5.25 25.57 -0.50
N VAL A 650 5.76 24.74 -1.41
CA VAL A 650 5.74 23.29 -1.28
C VAL A 650 7.13 22.80 -0.86
N GLY A 651 7.20 22.16 0.31
CA GLY A 651 8.42 21.52 0.80
C GLY A 651 8.73 20.25 0.01
N ALA A 652 10.02 19.92 -0.10
CA ALA A 652 10.51 18.69 -0.71
C ALA A 652 11.47 17.94 0.23
N SER A 653 12.01 16.81 -0.22
CA SER A 653 13.06 16.11 0.53
C SER A 653 14.25 17.03 0.79
N ASN A 654 14.81 16.93 2.00
CA ASN A 654 15.91 17.77 2.53
C ASN A 654 15.52 19.22 2.85
N VAL A 655 14.28 19.67 2.58
CA VAL A 655 13.78 20.94 3.11
C VAL A 655 13.71 20.85 4.63
N GLY A 656 14.59 21.60 5.27
CA GLY A 656 14.63 21.74 6.72
C GLY A 656 13.35 22.38 7.22
N ARG A 657 13.01 23.58 6.70
CA ARG A 657 11.86 24.41 7.13
C ARG A 657 11.42 25.37 6.02
N ILE A 658 10.13 25.73 6.03
CA ILE A 658 9.60 26.90 5.32
C ILE A 658 9.40 28.01 6.35
N ARG A 659 9.85 29.23 6.02
CA ARG A 659 9.65 30.43 6.85
C ARG A 659 9.03 31.55 6.04
N VAL A 660 8.28 32.40 6.72
CA VAL A 660 7.71 33.63 6.17
C VAL A 660 8.19 34.84 6.97
N THR A 661 8.16 36.01 6.35
CA THR A 661 8.65 37.26 6.95
C THR A 661 7.61 37.92 7.85
N TYR A 662 6.32 37.72 7.58
CA TYR A 662 5.21 38.39 8.25
C TYR A 662 4.76 37.73 9.57
N ASP A 663 5.14 36.47 9.83
CA ASP A 663 4.78 35.76 11.06
C ASP A 663 5.90 34.81 11.49
N LYS A 664 6.57 35.15 12.60
CA LYS A 664 7.70 34.38 13.13
C LYS A 664 7.27 33.09 13.85
N LYS A 665 5.99 32.94 14.20
CA LYS A 665 5.47 31.78 14.94
C LYS A 665 5.26 30.57 14.03
N ILE A 666 5.01 30.79 12.74
CA ILE A 666 4.84 29.69 11.78
C ILE A 666 6.19 29.17 11.27
N ILE A 667 6.47 27.93 11.65
CA ILE A 667 7.65 27.18 11.21
C ILE A 667 7.17 25.78 10.86
N THR A 668 7.54 25.29 9.66
CA THR A 668 7.13 23.96 9.20
C THR A 668 8.14 22.88 9.61
N ASN A 669 7.81 21.60 9.34
CA ASN A 669 8.65 20.45 9.62
C ASN A 669 9.14 20.35 11.08
N THR A 670 8.22 20.61 12.03
CA THR A 670 8.43 20.42 13.47
C THR A 670 8.11 18.98 13.91
N LEU A 671 8.47 18.58 15.14
CA LEU A 671 8.12 17.25 15.67
C LEU A 671 6.60 17.05 15.78
N ILE A 672 5.91 18.07 16.29
CA ILE A 672 4.44 18.09 16.37
C ILE A 672 3.92 18.87 15.16
N ARG A 673 3.04 18.26 14.38
CA ARG A 673 2.59 18.78 13.09
C ARG A 673 1.07 18.68 13.02
N THR A 674 0.42 19.84 13.05
CA THR A 674 -1.02 19.97 12.91
C THR A 674 -1.32 21.00 11.84
N THR A 675 -2.44 20.83 11.15
CA THR A 675 -2.97 21.82 10.22
C THR A 675 -3.21 23.13 10.98
N LYS A 676 -2.84 24.26 10.38
CA LYS A 676 -3.04 25.59 10.96
C LYS A 676 -3.60 26.53 9.90
N GLU A 677 -4.59 27.33 10.27
CA GLU A 677 -5.16 28.37 9.43
C GLU A 677 -5.23 29.64 10.28
N GLU A 678 -4.68 30.73 9.78
CA GLU A 678 -4.65 32.03 10.46
C GLU A 678 -5.18 33.10 9.52
N ASP A 679 -6.02 33.98 10.05
CA ASP A 679 -6.68 35.06 9.32
C ASP A 679 -6.37 36.40 9.97
N TYR A 680 -5.70 37.29 9.24
CA TYR A 680 -5.32 38.61 9.75
C TYR A 680 -6.45 39.61 9.53
N LYS A 681 -7.54 39.44 10.28
CA LYS A 681 -8.72 40.35 10.20
C LYS A 681 -8.44 41.71 10.83
N ASP A 682 -7.70 41.72 11.94
CA ASP A 682 -7.51 42.89 12.79
C ASP A 682 -6.18 43.61 12.53
N VAL A 683 -5.34 43.08 11.63
CA VAL A 683 -4.01 43.63 11.31
C VAL A 683 -3.85 43.68 9.80
N SER A 684 -3.63 44.86 9.24
CA SER A 684 -3.34 45.02 7.81
C SER A 684 -1.84 44.88 7.55
N ILE A 685 -1.42 43.72 7.04
CA ILE A 685 -0.03 43.46 6.67
C ILE A 685 0.14 43.73 5.17
N MET A 686 0.73 44.88 4.83
CA MET A 686 1.02 45.26 3.44
C MET A 686 2.38 44.71 3.00
N ILE A 687 2.51 44.35 1.72
CA ILE A 687 3.77 43.90 1.13
C ILE A 687 3.96 44.48 -0.27
N GLU A 688 5.16 45.01 -0.51
CA GLU A 688 5.57 45.55 -1.80
C GLU A 688 5.84 44.46 -2.83
N LYS A 689 5.62 44.79 -4.11
CA LYS A 689 6.00 43.90 -5.22
C LYS A 689 7.51 43.66 -5.19
N GLY A 690 7.90 42.39 -5.18
CA GLY A 690 9.30 41.98 -5.07
C GLY A 690 9.91 42.04 -3.66
N ALA A 691 9.15 42.42 -2.62
CA ALA A 691 9.62 42.30 -1.24
C ALA A 691 9.67 40.82 -0.79
N GLU A 692 10.58 40.49 0.14
CA GLU A 692 10.74 39.13 0.64
C GLU A 692 9.49 38.68 1.42
N LEU A 693 8.84 37.64 0.95
CA LEU A 693 7.66 37.02 1.54
C LEU A 693 8.02 35.82 2.43
N GLY A 694 9.07 35.09 2.05
CA GLY A 694 9.52 33.91 2.78
C GLY A 694 10.73 33.25 2.15
N ARG A 695 11.10 32.08 2.64
CA ARG A 695 12.26 31.32 2.14
C ARG A 695 12.16 29.84 2.46
N PHE A 696 12.87 29.05 1.67
CA PHE A 696 13.08 27.64 1.94
C PHE A 696 14.48 27.40 2.50
N GLU A 697 14.55 26.71 3.62
CA GLU A 697 15.79 26.14 4.12
C GLU A 697 16.04 24.80 3.41
N MET A 698 16.47 24.84 2.13
CA MET A 698 16.69 23.73 1.15
C MET A 698 15.58 23.55 0.06
N GLY A 699 15.85 22.79 -1.01
CA GLY A 699 15.16 22.87 -2.33
C GLY A 699 13.65 22.56 -2.38
N SER A 700 12.91 23.17 -3.31
CA SER A 700 11.45 23.30 -3.18
C SER A 700 10.71 23.64 -4.49
N THR A 701 9.40 23.85 -4.37
CA THR A 701 8.54 24.30 -5.48
C THR A 701 7.63 25.42 -4.99
N VAL A 702 7.40 26.43 -5.83
CA VAL A 702 6.39 27.47 -5.60
C VAL A 702 5.29 27.35 -6.65
N ILE A 703 4.04 27.40 -6.22
CA ILE A 703 2.88 27.41 -7.12
C ILE A 703 2.10 28.70 -6.85
N LEU A 704 1.73 29.42 -7.91
CA LEU A 704 0.76 30.50 -7.81
C LEU A 704 -0.59 30.01 -8.30
N ILE A 705 -1.65 30.35 -7.57
CA ILE A 705 -3.04 30.22 -8.02
C ILE A 705 -3.64 31.63 -8.05
N LEU A 706 -4.30 31.94 -9.15
CA LEU A 706 -4.85 33.25 -9.46
C LEU A 706 -6.37 33.17 -9.54
N GLU A 707 -7.05 34.19 -9.02
CA GLU A 707 -8.51 34.31 -9.09
C GLU A 707 -9.01 34.31 -10.54
N ARG A 708 -10.17 33.68 -10.77
CA ARG A 708 -10.78 33.61 -12.10
C ARG A 708 -11.00 34.97 -12.73
N ASP A 709 -10.83 35.03 -14.05
CA ASP A 709 -11.04 36.23 -14.86
C ASP A 709 -10.19 37.46 -14.49
N THR A 710 -9.10 37.31 -13.73
CA THR A 710 -8.26 38.45 -13.28
C THR A 710 -6.95 38.63 -14.05
N PHE A 711 -6.44 37.60 -14.74
CA PHE A 711 -5.05 37.57 -15.21
C PHE A 711 -4.90 36.94 -16.59
N ASP A 712 -3.94 37.42 -17.38
CA ASP A 712 -3.49 36.82 -18.64
C ASP A 712 -1.97 36.58 -18.64
N PHE A 713 -1.54 35.40 -19.07
CA PHE A 713 -0.12 35.06 -19.17
C PHE A 713 0.56 35.80 -20.30
N ALA A 714 1.81 36.21 -20.09
CA ALA A 714 2.71 36.57 -21.19
C ALA A 714 3.11 35.31 -21.97
N GLU A 715 3.81 35.48 -23.10
CA GLU A 715 4.48 34.36 -23.75
C GLU A 715 5.62 33.85 -22.85
N LEU A 716 5.38 32.70 -22.21
CA LEU A 716 6.28 32.11 -21.23
C LEU A 716 6.99 30.88 -21.80
N PRO A 717 8.33 30.83 -21.74
CA PRO A 717 9.07 29.65 -22.18
C PRO A 717 8.96 28.53 -21.13
N LEU A 718 8.40 27.39 -21.54
CA LEU A 718 8.25 26.22 -20.67
C LEU A 718 9.60 25.50 -20.50
N ASN A 719 9.94 25.11 -19.28
CA ASN A 719 11.22 24.50 -18.88
C ASN A 719 12.46 25.40 -19.03
N GLU A 720 12.29 26.70 -19.19
CA GLU A 720 13.39 27.66 -19.13
C GLU A 720 13.49 28.36 -17.77
N LYS A 721 14.66 28.95 -17.51
CA LYS A 721 14.93 29.69 -16.27
C LYS A 721 14.25 31.05 -16.31
N VAL A 722 13.62 31.41 -15.20
CA VAL A 722 13.10 32.73 -14.89
C VAL A 722 13.72 33.20 -13.58
N THR A 723 13.99 34.49 -13.47
CA THR A 723 14.47 35.11 -12.23
C THR A 723 13.34 35.88 -11.55
N TYR A 724 13.40 36.04 -10.24
CA TYR A 724 12.39 36.82 -9.53
C TYR A 724 12.39 38.27 -10.03
N GLY A 725 11.22 38.89 -10.05
CA GLY A 725 11.03 40.23 -10.60
C GLY A 725 10.74 40.27 -12.12
N THR A 726 11.00 39.18 -12.84
CA THR A 726 10.64 39.06 -14.26
C THR A 726 9.12 38.92 -14.42
N THR A 727 8.53 39.65 -15.36
CA THR A 727 7.09 39.64 -15.64
C THR A 727 6.64 38.28 -16.17
N ILE A 728 5.57 37.75 -15.57
CA ILE A 728 4.95 36.49 -16.00
C ILE A 728 3.60 36.68 -16.69
N GLY A 729 3.09 37.91 -16.69
CA GLY A 729 1.85 38.31 -17.33
C GLY A 729 1.25 39.54 -16.65
N THR A 730 0.03 39.89 -17.05
CA THR A 730 -0.64 41.11 -16.62
C THR A 730 -2.02 40.84 -16.08
N PHE A 731 -2.38 41.56 -15.03
CA PHE A 731 -3.75 41.63 -14.55
C PHE A 731 -4.64 42.44 -15.50
N ARG A 732 -5.91 42.02 -15.62
CA ARG A 732 -6.89 42.60 -16.55
C ARG A 732 -7.44 43.94 -16.07
N LYS A 733 -8.05 43.95 -14.88
CA LYS A 733 -8.78 45.11 -14.36
C LYS A 733 -8.56 45.26 -12.86
N GLN A 734 -8.31 46.50 -12.43
CA GLN A 734 -8.24 46.85 -11.02
C GLN A 734 -9.66 46.78 -10.42
N VAL A 735 -9.82 46.04 -9.33
CA VAL A 735 -11.11 45.80 -8.65
C VAL A 735 -11.20 46.47 -7.29
N LEU A 736 -10.07 46.89 -6.73
CA LEU A 736 -10.00 47.58 -5.44
C LEU A 736 -8.75 48.47 -5.36
N LYS A 737 -8.73 49.39 -4.39
CA LYS A 737 -7.58 50.26 -4.10
C LYS A 737 -7.06 49.96 -2.70
N LEU A 738 -5.78 49.67 -2.57
CA LEU A 738 -5.12 49.37 -1.28
C LEU A 738 -4.37 50.60 -0.74
N PRO A 739 -4.15 50.67 0.59
CA PRO A 739 -3.40 51.77 1.20
C PRO A 739 -1.91 51.65 0.90
N ARG A 740 -1.37 52.60 0.12
CA ARG A 740 0.06 52.71 -0.22
C ARG A 740 0.90 53.18 0.95
#